data_AF-A0A839P327-F1
#
_entry.id   AF-A0A839P327-F1
#
_cell.length_a   1.000
_cell.length_b   1.000
_cell.length_c   1.000
_cell.angle_alpha   90.00
_cell.angle_beta   90.00
_cell.angle_gamma   90.00
#
_symmetry.space_group_name_H-M   'P 1'
#
loop_
_entity.id
_entity.type
_entity.pdbx_description
1 polymer ?
#
loop_
_entity_poly.entity_id
_entity_poly.type
_entity_poly.pdbx_seq_one_letter_code
_entity_poly.pdbx_strand_id
1 'polypeptide(L)'
;MADDNDAPGAGTPPPATDIKPVSITDEMRRSYLDYAMSVIVSRALPDARDGLKPVHRRILYSAFESGHLPERKYVKSARIVGDVIGQYHPHGDQSIYDALVRMAQDFSMRLMLIDGQGNFGSVDGDPPAAMRYTESRLARPATSLLADIDKNTVDFQSNYDDSREEPTVLPARFPNLLANGAGGIAVGMATNIPPHNLGELIDACVALIDDPSLTIEALNEIVPGPDFPTGGMILGRAGTRQAYATGRGSIIMRARSHVEELRKEREALIFTEIPYQVNKATLIEKIAELVKDKRVEGISDLRDESDRDGMRIVVEIKRDAMADVVLNQLYRYTPLQTSFGANMVALNGGRPELMNLKDLLLAFNDFREEVVSRRTKFLLNKARERAHVLCGLAIAVANIDEVIRLIRTSPDPNTAREALMARDWPAHDIAPLIALVDDPRHRVADDGTYRLSETQARAILDLRLQRLTALGRDEIGDELKKLADEIADYLDILRSRARIQAIVKHELAEVRELFATPRKTEIIDSDFSVEDEDLIAREDMVVTVSHAGYVKRVPLSTYRAQKRGGKGRSGMSTRDEDFVTRLFVASTHTPVLFFSDQGQAYKEKVWRLPVAAPNARGKALVNILHLQNEGERITTIMPLPEDEASWETLDVMFATASGNVRRNKLSDFVQVNRNGKIAMKLDPGDHIVHVEICRADQNVLLTTALGQCIRFPVEDVRVFKGRDSTGVRGISLAKDDRVISMAILNAFDASPEERAGYLKMRRAVIGDGGEEAEAPEAEESTAEAAISQERYSEMGAAEQYVLTLSERGFGKRSSSYEYRTSGRGGKGITAMRVNARNGNLVASFPVEASDQIMLVTNAGQLIRVPVDDIRIVGRASQGVTVFNTDKAERVVSVEHIEGEEESGEEEA
;
A
#
# COMPACT_ATOMS: atom_id res chain seq x y z
N MET A 1 12.30 47.35 11.10
CA MET A 1 12.84 48.72 11.21
C MET A 1 11.91 49.64 10.44
N ALA A 2 11.15 50.43 11.19
CA ALA A 2 10.62 51.73 10.83
C ALA A 2 10.21 52.34 12.18
N ASP A 3 11.01 53.29 12.65
CA ASP A 3 10.66 54.17 13.76
C ASP A 3 9.41 54.95 13.38
N ASP A 4 8.47 55.09 14.31
CA ASP A 4 7.84 56.39 14.50
C ASP A 4 7.41 56.55 15.96
N ASN A 5 8.20 57.41 16.61
CA ASN A 5 7.99 58.05 17.88
C ASN A 5 6.93 59.13 17.65
N ASP A 6 5.72 58.99 18.17
CA ASP A 6 4.84 60.14 18.34
C ASP A 6 3.96 59.97 19.58
N ALA A 7 4.33 60.71 20.62
CA ALA A 7 3.50 60.93 21.80
C ALA A 7 2.47 62.02 21.46
N PRO A 8 1.15 61.78 21.57
CA PRO A 8 0.19 62.85 21.40
C PRO A 8 0.16 63.72 22.65
N GLY A 9 0.45 65.01 22.45
CA GLY A 9 0.37 66.05 23.46
C GLY A 9 -1.02 66.20 24.08
N ALA A 10 -1.03 66.70 25.30
CA ALA A 10 -2.21 67.03 26.08
C ALA A 10 -3.07 68.10 25.37
N GLY A 11 -4.03 67.65 24.56
CA GLY A 11 -5.13 68.44 24.03
C GLY A 11 -6.40 68.17 24.84
N THR A 12 -7.10 69.23 25.20
CA THR A 12 -8.40 69.29 25.89
C THR A 12 -9.36 68.16 25.48
N PRO A 13 -10.03 67.45 26.42
CA PRO A 13 -10.93 66.36 26.04
C PRO A 13 -12.10 66.91 25.22
N PRO A 14 -12.43 66.30 24.06
CA PRO A 14 -13.67 66.61 23.36
C PRO A 14 -14.87 66.26 24.25
N PRO A 15 -16.04 66.90 24.06
CA PRO A 15 -17.21 66.66 24.90
C PRO A 15 -17.54 65.17 24.90
N ALA A 16 -17.84 64.64 26.09
CA ALA A 16 -18.16 63.22 26.29
C ALA A 16 -19.36 62.84 25.42
N THR A 17 -19.08 62.24 24.27
CA THR A 17 -20.04 61.45 23.52
C THR A 17 -20.06 60.06 24.15
N ASP A 18 -21.24 59.52 24.44
CA ASP A 18 -21.46 58.14 24.93
C ASP A 18 -21.02 57.05 23.92
N ILE A 19 -20.34 57.44 22.85
CA ILE A 19 -19.88 56.58 21.77
C ILE A 19 -18.40 56.30 22.01
N LYS A 20 -18.11 55.12 22.58
CA LYS A 20 -16.73 54.62 22.67
C LYS A 20 -16.31 54.02 21.32
N PRO A 21 -15.26 54.53 20.65
CA PRO A 21 -14.75 53.91 19.43
C PRO A 21 -14.19 52.52 19.74
N VAL A 22 -14.57 51.53 18.94
CA VAL A 22 -14.05 50.15 19.05
C VAL A 22 -12.75 50.05 18.27
N SER A 23 -11.72 49.48 18.90
CA SER A 23 -10.43 49.18 18.27
C SER A 23 -10.62 48.18 17.12
N ILE A 24 -10.13 48.51 15.92
CA ILE A 24 -10.21 47.62 14.75
C ILE A 24 -9.52 46.28 15.00
N THR A 25 -8.41 46.26 15.75
CA THR A 25 -7.68 45.04 16.08
C THR A 25 -8.50 44.12 16.99
N ASP A 26 -9.19 44.71 17.97
CA ASP A 26 -10.02 43.95 18.91
C ASP A 26 -11.30 43.47 18.24
N GLU A 27 -11.91 44.29 17.39
CA GLU A 27 -13.09 43.90 16.62
C GLU A 27 -12.78 42.79 15.61
N MET A 28 -11.67 42.91 14.86
CA MET A 28 -11.22 41.87 13.93
C MET A 28 -10.96 40.54 14.67
N ARG A 29 -10.30 40.59 15.83
CA ARG A 29 -10.05 39.39 16.64
C ARG A 29 -11.36 38.77 17.13
N ARG A 30 -12.27 39.57 17.69
CA ARG A 30 -13.55 39.09 18.23
C ARG A 30 -14.43 38.50 17.13
N SER A 31 -14.66 39.25 16.06
CA SER A 31 -15.48 38.82 14.92
C SER A 31 -14.92 37.54 14.27
N TYR A 32 -13.59 37.44 14.11
CA TYR A 32 -12.97 36.21 13.58
C TYR A 32 -13.13 35.02 14.52
N LEU A 33 -12.92 35.20 15.83
CA LEU A 33 -13.06 34.13 16.82
C LEU A 33 -14.51 33.64 16.94
N ASP A 34 -15.49 34.56 16.96
CA ASP A 34 -16.91 34.21 17.02
C ASP A 34 -17.33 33.41 15.78
N TYR A 35 -16.89 33.85 14.59
CA TYR A 35 -17.12 33.11 13.34
C TYR A 35 -16.44 31.73 13.36
N ALA A 36 -15.17 31.66 13.77
CA ALA A 36 -14.41 30.41 13.81
C ALA A 36 -15.04 29.40 14.77
N MET A 37 -15.43 29.83 15.97
CA MET A 37 -16.10 28.98 16.97
C MET A 37 -17.45 28.48 16.47
N SER A 38 -18.25 29.35 15.85
CA SER A 38 -19.54 28.97 15.25
C SER A 38 -19.36 27.91 14.15
N VAL A 39 -18.35 28.07 13.28
CA VAL A 39 -18.06 27.09 12.21
C VAL A 39 -17.58 25.75 12.78
N ILE A 40 -16.73 25.76 13.82
CA ILE A 40 -16.20 24.55 14.46
C ILE A 40 -17.31 23.76 15.15
N VAL A 41 -18.08 24.41 16.03
CA VAL A 41 -19.04 23.73 16.93
C VAL A 41 -20.38 23.46 16.25
N SER A 42 -20.84 24.38 15.39
CA SER A 42 -22.23 24.37 14.90
C SER A 42 -22.35 24.15 13.40
N ARG A 43 -21.28 23.73 12.71
CA ARG A 43 -21.33 23.48 11.26
C ARG A 43 -20.48 22.30 10.79
N ALA A 44 -19.17 22.34 11.03
CA ALA A 44 -18.23 21.51 10.28
C ALA A 44 -17.98 20.12 10.88
N LEU A 45 -17.89 20.02 12.21
CA LEU A 45 -17.55 18.79 12.92
C LEU A 45 -18.80 18.02 13.39
N PRO A 46 -18.77 16.68 13.36
CA PRO A 46 -19.82 15.85 13.97
C PRO A 46 -19.64 15.77 15.50
N ASP A 47 -20.72 15.45 16.22
CA ASP A 47 -20.65 15.10 17.64
C ASP A 47 -20.28 13.63 17.84
N ALA A 48 -19.42 13.32 18.80
CA ALA A 48 -18.97 11.96 19.08
C ALA A 48 -20.11 11.01 19.51
N ARG A 49 -21.19 11.56 20.07
CA ARG A 49 -22.31 10.81 20.66
C ARG A 49 -23.28 10.27 19.61
N ASP A 50 -23.66 11.08 18.62
CA ASP A 50 -24.62 10.70 17.56
C ASP A 50 -24.00 10.63 16.15
N GLY A 51 -22.79 11.16 15.96
CA GLY A 51 -22.09 11.19 14.69
C GLY A 51 -22.66 12.16 13.66
N LEU A 52 -23.55 13.07 14.07
CA LEU A 52 -24.26 13.95 13.15
C LEU A 52 -23.75 15.38 13.26
N LYS A 53 -23.69 16.04 12.09
CA LYS A 53 -23.62 17.51 12.03
C LYS A 53 -25.02 18.11 12.22
N PRO A 54 -25.14 19.40 12.60
CA PRO A 54 -26.44 20.03 12.85
C PRO A 54 -27.44 19.92 11.69
N VAL A 55 -26.99 20.07 10.43
CA VAL A 55 -27.89 19.94 9.27
C VAL A 55 -28.52 18.54 9.17
N HIS A 56 -27.74 17.48 9.40
CA HIS A 56 -28.26 16.10 9.36
C HIS A 56 -29.24 15.86 10.50
N ARG A 57 -28.90 16.32 11.72
CA ARG A 57 -29.76 16.20 12.90
C ARG A 57 -31.11 16.86 12.68
N ARG A 58 -31.12 18.08 12.13
CA ARG A 58 -32.34 18.84 11.82
C ARG A 58 -33.18 18.18 10.73
N ILE A 59 -32.56 17.62 9.69
CA ILE A 59 -33.28 16.86 8.66
C ILE A 59 -33.98 15.64 9.26
N LEU A 60 -33.26 14.83 10.05
CA LEU A 60 -33.83 13.63 10.66
C LEU A 60 -34.93 13.96 11.68
N TYR A 61 -34.69 14.96 12.52
CA TYR A 61 -35.66 15.40 13.54
C TYR A 61 -36.92 16.00 12.91
N SER A 62 -36.80 16.89 11.92
CA SER A 62 -37.95 17.46 11.22
C SER A 62 -38.75 16.38 10.47
N ALA A 63 -38.08 15.43 9.80
CA ALA A 63 -38.76 14.31 9.15
C ALA A 63 -39.49 13.41 10.16
N PHE A 64 -38.92 13.20 11.35
CA PHE A 64 -39.55 12.46 12.44
C PHE A 64 -40.79 13.17 13.00
N GLU A 65 -40.65 14.45 13.34
CA GLU A 65 -41.73 15.29 13.89
C GLU A 65 -42.91 15.39 12.91
N SER A 66 -42.63 15.54 11.61
CA SER A 66 -43.64 15.54 10.54
C SER A 66 -44.20 14.15 10.21
N GLY A 67 -43.75 13.09 10.89
CA GLY A 67 -44.27 11.72 10.74
C GLY A 67 -43.87 11.01 9.45
N HIS A 68 -42.74 11.38 8.83
CA HIS A 68 -42.20 10.77 7.61
C HIS A 68 -41.42 9.48 7.90
N LEU A 69 -42.08 8.55 8.59
CA LEU A 69 -41.52 7.28 9.05
C LEU A 69 -41.41 6.23 7.92
N PRO A 70 -40.57 5.17 8.09
CA PRO A 70 -40.32 4.18 7.05
C PRO A 70 -41.55 3.41 6.55
N GLU A 71 -42.58 3.23 7.39
CA GLU A 71 -43.83 2.55 7.04
C GLU A 71 -44.85 3.46 6.33
N ARG A 72 -44.56 4.76 6.25
CA ARG A 72 -45.43 5.74 5.58
C ARG A 72 -45.04 5.90 4.11
N LYS A 73 -45.96 6.47 3.32
CA LYS A 73 -45.70 6.80 1.92
C LYS A 73 -44.56 7.81 1.80
N TYR A 74 -43.82 7.75 0.69
CA TYR A 74 -42.85 8.76 0.35
C TYR A 74 -43.51 10.15 0.23
N VAL A 75 -42.75 11.19 0.56
CA VAL A 75 -43.16 12.59 0.41
C VAL A 75 -42.15 13.33 -0.45
N LYS A 76 -42.57 14.40 -1.14
CA LYS A 76 -41.66 15.22 -1.95
C LYS A 76 -40.50 15.73 -1.10
N SER A 77 -39.26 15.60 -1.58
CA SER A 77 -38.08 16.09 -0.83
C SER A 77 -38.19 17.59 -0.53
N ALA A 78 -38.79 18.37 -1.45
CA ALA A 78 -39.09 19.79 -1.26
C ALA A 78 -39.88 20.10 0.02
N ARG A 79 -40.76 19.19 0.47
CA ARG A 79 -41.52 19.37 1.72
C ARG A 79 -40.60 19.27 2.94
N ILE A 80 -39.79 18.22 3.02
CA ILE A 80 -38.83 18.03 4.11
C ILE A 80 -37.84 19.20 4.15
N VAL A 81 -37.28 19.58 2.99
CA VAL A 81 -36.37 20.73 2.89
C VAL A 81 -37.05 22.02 3.34
N GLY A 82 -38.29 22.27 2.90
CA GLY A 82 -39.06 23.46 3.31
C GLY A 82 -39.34 23.51 4.82
N ASP A 83 -39.72 22.38 5.43
CA ASP A 83 -39.97 22.28 6.86
C ASP A 83 -38.68 22.54 7.66
N VAL A 84 -37.55 21.96 7.25
CA VAL A 84 -36.25 22.18 7.88
C VAL A 84 -35.83 23.65 7.79
N ILE A 85 -36.00 24.31 6.64
CA ILE A 85 -35.68 25.72 6.46
C ILE A 85 -36.55 26.59 7.38
N GLY A 86 -37.85 26.33 7.36
CA GLY A 86 -38.83 27.18 8.06
C GLY A 86 -38.78 27.04 9.59
N GLN A 87 -38.25 25.93 10.12
CA GLN A 87 -38.31 25.63 11.55
C GLN A 87 -36.93 25.63 12.23
N TYR A 88 -35.88 25.12 11.57
CA TYR A 88 -34.64 24.75 12.26
C TYR A 88 -33.35 25.28 11.60
N HIS A 89 -33.31 25.42 10.28
CA HIS A 89 -32.07 25.70 9.54
C HIS A 89 -32.25 26.88 8.57
N PRO A 90 -32.09 28.14 9.04
CA PRO A 90 -32.32 29.35 8.25
C PRO A 90 -31.14 29.64 7.29
N HIS A 91 -30.76 28.63 6.50
CA HIS A 91 -29.70 28.68 5.50
C HIS A 91 -30.25 28.17 4.15
N GLY A 92 -29.44 28.29 3.10
CA GLY A 92 -29.85 27.93 1.74
C GLY A 92 -30.41 26.51 1.64
N ASP A 93 -31.49 26.37 0.87
CA ASP A 93 -32.18 25.11 0.57
C ASP A 93 -31.26 24.06 -0.05
N GLN A 94 -30.34 24.49 -0.93
CA GLN A 94 -29.40 23.62 -1.61
C GLN A 94 -28.54 22.79 -0.63
N SER A 95 -27.99 23.41 0.43
CA SER A 95 -27.14 22.69 1.39
C SER A 95 -27.90 21.62 2.18
N ILE A 96 -29.19 21.87 2.46
CA ILE A 96 -30.07 20.91 3.14
C ILE A 96 -30.41 19.77 2.17
N TYR A 97 -30.74 20.09 0.92
CA TYR A 97 -31.06 19.09 -0.08
C TYR A 97 -29.86 18.19 -0.42
N ASP A 98 -28.65 18.76 -0.57
CA ASP A 98 -27.43 17.98 -0.83
C ASP A 98 -27.11 17.04 0.34
N ALA A 99 -27.29 17.51 1.59
CA ALA A 99 -27.12 16.68 2.78
C ALA A 99 -28.16 15.55 2.83
N LEU A 100 -29.43 15.83 2.50
CA LEU A 100 -30.49 14.83 2.40
C LEU A 100 -30.18 13.80 1.32
N VAL A 101 -29.75 14.25 0.13
CA VAL A 101 -29.39 13.37 -0.99
C VAL A 101 -28.24 12.44 -0.61
N ARG A 102 -27.19 12.97 0.02
CA ARG A 102 -26.06 12.15 0.49
C ARG A 102 -26.50 11.06 1.48
N MET A 103 -27.51 11.34 2.31
CA MET A 103 -28.06 10.35 3.25
C MET A 103 -28.91 9.25 2.61
N ALA A 104 -29.26 9.40 1.33
CA ALA A 104 -30.03 8.47 0.52
C ALA A 104 -29.20 7.74 -0.55
N GLN A 105 -27.90 8.02 -0.64
CA GLN A 105 -26.98 7.40 -1.60
C GLN A 105 -26.25 6.22 -0.95
N ASP A 106 -26.45 5.02 -1.49
CA ASP A 106 -25.87 3.76 -1.02
C ASP A 106 -24.35 3.65 -1.25
N PHE A 107 -23.82 4.38 -2.24
CA PHE A 107 -22.38 4.51 -2.50
C PHE A 107 -21.71 5.59 -1.63
N SER A 108 -22.48 6.44 -0.95
CA SER A 108 -21.97 7.50 -0.08
C SER A 108 -22.01 7.12 1.41
N MET A 109 -23.08 6.45 1.85
CA MET A 109 -23.28 6.00 3.23
C MET A 109 -23.31 4.48 3.34
N ARG A 110 -22.58 3.94 4.33
CA ARG A 110 -22.57 2.50 4.61
C ARG A 110 -23.90 1.99 5.18
N LEU A 111 -24.61 2.86 5.89
CA LEU A 111 -25.94 2.64 6.47
C LEU A 111 -26.82 3.88 6.20
N MET A 112 -27.66 3.80 5.17
CA MET A 112 -28.53 4.92 4.75
C MET A 112 -29.49 5.35 5.86
N LEU A 113 -29.64 6.67 6.02
CA LEU A 113 -30.53 7.29 7.00
C LEU A 113 -31.81 7.86 6.35
N ILE A 114 -31.78 8.10 5.05
CA ILE A 114 -32.94 8.48 4.24
C ILE A 114 -33.21 7.40 3.20
N ASP A 115 -34.48 7.02 3.07
CA ASP A 115 -34.97 6.16 2.00
C ASP A 115 -35.53 7.07 0.91
N GLY A 116 -34.84 7.12 -0.22
CA GLY A 116 -35.13 8.00 -1.34
C GLY A 116 -35.76 7.25 -2.52
N GLN A 117 -36.71 7.89 -3.20
CA GLN A 117 -37.29 7.42 -4.45
C GLN A 117 -37.11 8.47 -5.55
N GLY A 118 -36.49 8.08 -6.67
CA GLY A 118 -36.16 8.96 -7.80
C GLY A 118 -34.66 8.95 -8.10
N ASN A 119 -34.21 9.93 -8.90
CA ASN A 119 -32.79 10.08 -9.21
C ASN A 119 -32.07 10.87 -8.12
N PHE A 120 -31.29 10.18 -7.27
CA PHE A 120 -30.46 10.74 -6.20
C PHE A 120 -28.99 10.89 -6.61
N GLY A 121 -28.69 10.86 -7.91
CA GLY A 121 -27.33 10.89 -8.45
C GLY A 121 -26.72 9.49 -8.55
N SER A 122 -25.51 9.42 -9.10
CA SER A 122 -24.81 8.17 -9.40
C SER A 122 -23.34 8.26 -9.00
N VAL A 123 -22.64 7.12 -9.01
CA VAL A 123 -21.18 7.06 -8.83
C VAL A 123 -20.40 7.71 -9.97
N ASP A 124 -21.07 8.00 -11.10
CA ASP A 124 -20.52 8.77 -12.23
C ASP A 124 -20.42 10.27 -11.94
N GLY A 125 -20.95 10.72 -10.79
CA GLY A 125 -21.00 12.13 -10.43
C GLY A 125 -22.14 12.90 -11.07
N ASP A 126 -23.13 12.18 -11.63
CA ASP A 126 -24.37 12.81 -12.05
C ASP A 126 -25.05 13.46 -10.84
N PRO A 127 -25.43 14.74 -10.92
CA PRO A 127 -26.13 15.39 -9.83
C PRO A 127 -27.52 14.76 -9.63
N PRO A 128 -28.07 14.82 -8.40
CA PRO A 128 -29.45 14.41 -8.17
C PRO A 128 -30.41 15.25 -8.99
N ALA A 129 -31.60 14.68 -9.29
CA ALA A 129 -32.68 15.48 -9.84
C ALA A 129 -33.10 16.59 -8.85
N ALA A 130 -33.78 17.62 -9.33
CA ALA A 130 -34.29 18.68 -8.44
C ALA A 130 -35.27 18.12 -7.40
N MET A 131 -35.27 18.71 -6.20
CA MET A 131 -36.06 18.27 -5.02
C MET A 131 -37.59 18.19 -5.22
N ARG A 132 -38.10 18.74 -6.33
CA ARG A 132 -39.50 18.64 -6.76
C ARG A 132 -39.86 17.29 -7.40
N TYR A 133 -38.87 16.55 -7.90
CA TYR A 133 -39.05 15.25 -8.54
C TYR A 133 -38.78 14.10 -7.60
N THR A 134 -37.77 14.24 -6.74
CA THR A 134 -37.40 13.23 -5.75
C THR A 134 -38.42 13.16 -4.61
N GLU A 135 -38.56 11.96 -4.07
CA GLU A 135 -39.36 11.70 -2.87
C GLU A 135 -38.49 11.02 -1.81
N SER A 136 -38.82 11.22 -0.54
CA SER A 136 -37.99 10.78 0.58
C SER A 136 -38.82 10.48 1.81
N ARG A 137 -38.31 9.60 2.67
CA ARG A 137 -38.76 9.34 4.03
C ARG A 137 -37.57 8.88 4.87
N LEU A 138 -37.74 8.73 6.18
CA LEU A 138 -36.71 8.14 7.03
C LEU A 138 -36.45 6.69 6.62
N ALA A 139 -35.18 6.30 6.55
CA ALA A 139 -34.80 4.90 6.43
C ALA A 139 -34.99 4.17 7.76
N ARG A 140 -35.13 2.84 7.73
CA ARG A 140 -35.31 2.03 8.95
C ARG A 140 -34.22 2.24 10.01
N PRO A 141 -32.91 2.35 9.67
CA PRO A 141 -31.89 2.60 10.69
C PRO A 141 -32.05 3.96 11.40
N ALA A 142 -32.57 4.98 10.73
CA ALA A 142 -32.73 6.31 11.32
C ALA A 142 -33.71 6.34 12.49
N THR A 143 -34.71 5.43 12.53
CA THR A 143 -35.63 5.33 13.68
C THR A 143 -34.90 4.94 14.96
N SER A 144 -33.82 4.17 14.86
CA SER A 144 -32.98 3.80 16.02
C SER A 144 -32.11 4.97 16.51
N LEU A 145 -31.89 5.99 15.68
CA LEU A 145 -31.26 7.24 16.13
C LEU A 145 -32.22 8.13 16.92
N LEU A 146 -33.50 8.12 16.55
CA LEU A 146 -34.55 8.98 17.10
C LEU A 146 -35.37 8.32 18.21
N ALA A 147 -35.17 7.02 18.46
CA ALA A 147 -35.95 6.25 19.43
C ALA A 147 -35.87 6.87 20.84
N ASP A 148 -37.02 6.97 21.50
CA ASP A 148 -37.21 7.52 22.85
C ASP A 148 -36.90 9.02 23.01
N ILE A 149 -36.78 9.79 21.93
CA ILE A 149 -36.49 11.23 21.99
C ILE A 149 -37.54 12.04 22.78
N ASP A 150 -38.78 11.55 22.84
CA ASP A 150 -39.91 12.12 23.58
C ASP A 150 -39.87 11.84 25.10
N LYS A 151 -38.89 11.06 25.58
CA LYS A 151 -38.78 10.61 26.97
C LYS A 151 -37.69 11.35 27.76
N ASN A 152 -37.44 12.61 27.42
CA ASN A 152 -36.42 13.47 28.05
C ASN A 152 -35.02 12.81 28.10
N THR A 153 -34.66 12.12 27.02
CA THR A 153 -33.40 11.38 26.89
C THR A 153 -32.21 12.26 26.52
N VAL A 154 -32.47 13.43 25.95
CA VAL A 154 -31.47 14.38 25.47
C VAL A 154 -31.94 15.79 25.78
N ASP A 155 -31.01 16.75 25.79
CA ASP A 155 -31.34 18.15 26.01
C ASP A 155 -31.84 18.80 24.72
N PHE A 156 -32.85 19.65 24.90
CA PHE A 156 -33.40 20.50 23.85
C PHE A 156 -32.90 21.93 24.05
N GLN A 157 -32.72 22.63 22.93
CA GLN A 157 -32.38 24.04 22.90
C GLN A 157 -33.39 24.79 22.04
N SER A 158 -33.57 26.07 22.29
CA SER A 158 -34.33 26.92 21.37
C SER A 158 -33.76 26.86 19.96
N ASN A 159 -34.64 26.92 18.96
CA ASN A 159 -34.25 27.17 17.58
C ASN A 159 -33.77 28.64 17.42
N TYR A 160 -33.45 29.04 16.19
CA TYR A 160 -32.83 30.34 15.92
C TYR A 160 -33.69 31.58 16.25
N ASP A 161 -35.00 31.43 16.42
CA ASP A 161 -35.95 32.51 16.73
C ASP A 161 -36.78 32.26 18.00
N ASP A 162 -36.36 31.30 18.84
CA ASP A 162 -37.02 30.92 20.10
C ASP A 162 -38.50 30.49 19.96
N SER A 163 -38.96 30.15 18.75
CA SER A 163 -40.35 29.71 18.51
C SER A 163 -40.56 28.20 18.62
N ARG A 164 -39.47 27.42 18.54
CA ARG A 164 -39.45 25.95 18.59
C ARG A 164 -38.27 25.46 19.43
N GLU A 165 -38.31 24.19 19.80
CA GLU A 165 -37.19 23.49 20.43
C GLU A 165 -36.60 22.46 19.46
N GLU A 166 -35.28 22.32 19.46
CA GLU A 166 -34.55 21.30 18.71
C GLU A 166 -33.60 20.50 19.62
N PRO A 167 -33.37 19.21 19.34
CA PRO A 167 -32.46 18.40 20.14
C PRO A 167 -31.00 18.78 19.88
N THR A 168 -30.22 18.90 20.95
CA THR A 168 -28.76 19.15 20.87
C THR A 168 -28.01 17.97 20.26
N VAL A 169 -28.42 16.75 20.61
CA VAL A 169 -27.96 15.45 20.08
C VAL A 169 -29.13 14.48 19.95
N LEU A 170 -29.02 13.46 19.11
CA LEU A 170 -30.02 12.39 19.05
C LEU A 170 -29.72 11.27 20.06
N PRO A 171 -30.76 10.57 20.60
CA PRO A 171 -30.57 9.47 21.56
C PRO A 171 -29.64 8.34 21.09
N ALA A 172 -29.54 8.10 19.78
CA ALA A 172 -28.61 7.19 19.11
C ALA A 172 -28.45 5.80 19.78
N ARG A 173 -29.17 4.79 19.28
CA ARG A 173 -29.00 3.39 19.76
C ARG A 173 -27.81 2.64 19.14
N PHE A 174 -27.03 3.27 18.26
CA PHE A 174 -25.84 2.67 17.65
C PHE A 174 -24.77 3.72 17.31
N PRO A 175 -23.48 3.34 17.22
CA PRO A 175 -22.37 4.27 17.01
C PRO A 175 -22.29 4.77 15.56
N ASN A 176 -23.23 5.63 15.18
CA ASN A 176 -23.39 6.13 13.80
C ASN A 176 -22.16 6.89 13.27
N LEU A 177 -21.41 7.58 14.14
CA LEU A 177 -20.18 8.28 13.74
C LEU A 177 -19.19 7.33 13.05
N LEU A 178 -18.98 6.15 13.63
CA LEU A 178 -18.09 5.14 13.08
C LEU A 178 -18.77 4.33 11.98
N ALA A 179 -20.07 4.03 12.11
CA ALA A 179 -20.79 3.23 11.11
C ALA A 179 -20.82 3.92 9.74
N ASN A 180 -21.11 5.22 9.70
CA ASN A 180 -21.21 5.98 8.46
C ASN A 180 -20.00 6.86 8.15
N GLY A 181 -19.13 7.09 9.14
CA GLY A 181 -18.05 8.05 9.01
C GLY A 181 -18.53 9.50 8.95
N ALA A 182 -17.59 10.42 8.85
CA ALA A 182 -17.88 11.84 8.73
C ALA A 182 -16.69 12.59 8.12
N GLY A 183 -16.96 13.49 7.19
CA GLY A 183 -15.96 14.39 6.61
C GLY A 183 -16.35 15.84 6.82
N GLY A 184 -15.41 16.72 7.14
CA GLY A 184 -15.68 18.15 7.34
C GLY A 184 -14.42 18.98 7.47
N ILE A 185 -14.46 20.20 6.92
CA ILE A 185 -13.38 21.19 7.03
C ILE A 185 -13.91 22.36 7.85
N ALA A 186 -13.24 22.66 8.95
CA ALA A 186 -13.56 23.77 9.85
C ALA A 186 -12.48 24.86 9.75
N VAL A 187 -12.53 25.85 10.65
CA VAL A 187 -11.46 26.86 10.75
C VAL A 187 -10.30 26.28 11.57
N GLY A 188 -9.14 26.11 10.93
CA GLY A 188 -7.90 25.61 11.58
C GLY A 188 -7.85 24.10 11.85
N MET A 189 -8.89 23.35 11.48
CA MET A 189 -8.95 21.89 11.66
C MET A 189 -9.85 21.22 10.61
N ALA A 190 -9.70 19.91 10.46
CA ALA A 190 -10.53 19.09 9.59
C ALA A 190 -10.82 17.75 10.27
N THR A 191 -11.82 17.03 9.76
CA THR A 191 -12.15 15.67 10.16
C THR A 191 -12.42 14.82 8.93
N ASN A 192 -11.98 13.58 8.97
CA ASN A 192 -12.22 12.57 7.96
C ASN A 192 -12.20 11.18 8.62
N ILE A 193 -13.37 10.72 9.06
CA ILE A 193 -13.59 9.45 9.74
C ILE A 193 -14.15 8.46 8.72
N PRO A 194 -13.50 7.30 8.50
CA PRO A 194 -14.00 6.30 7.55
C PRO A 194 -15.23 5.55 8.11
N PRO A 195 -16.12 5.02 7.25
CA PRO A 195 -17.20 4.13 7.66
C PRO A 195 -16.69 2.76 8.08
N HIS A 196 -17.47 2.05 8.91
CA HIS A 196 -17.15 0.74 9.45
C HIS A 196 -18.36 -0.19 9.42
N ASN A 197 -18.10 -1.48 9.58
CA ASN A 197 -19.15 -2.47 9.66
C ASN A 197 -19.92 -2.34 10.98
N LEU A 198 -21.25 -2.21 10.90
CA LEU A 198 -22.10 -2.04 12.09
C LEU A 198 -22.04 -3.23 13.05
N GLY A 199 -21.96 -4.46 12.53
CA GLY A 199 -21.93 -5.66 13.37
C GLY A 199 -20.67 -5.70 14.24
N GLU A 200 -19.53 -5.41 13.64
CA GLU A 200 -18.22 -5.35 14.33
C GLU A 200 -18.17 -4.21 15.35
N LEU A 201 -18.72 -3.04 15.02
CA LEU A 201 -18.81 -1.93 15.97
C LEU A 201 -19.67 -2.27 17.18
N ILE A 202 -20.80 -2.96 16.97
CA ILE A 202 -21.66 -3.40 18.08
C ILE A 202 -20.94 -4.44 18.93
N ASP A 203 -20.28 -5.42 18.30
CA ASP A 203 -19.50 -6.44 19.01
C ASP A 203 -18.37 -5.78 19.84
N ALA A 204 -17.73 -4.73 19.32
CA ALA A 204 -16.72 -3.94 20.02
C ALA A 204 -17.31 -3.08 21.17
N CYS A 205 -18.47 -2.47 20.97
CA CYS A 205 -19.21 -1.76 22.04
C CYS A 205 -19.53 -2.70 23.20
N VAL A 206 -20.06 -3.89 22.90
CA VAL A 206 -20.40 -4.92 23.90
C VAL A 206 -19.14 -5.39 24.62
N ALA A 207 -18.06 -5.68 23.88
CA ALA A 207 -16.79 -6.07 24.48
C ALA A 207 -16.24 -5.00 25.44
N LEU A 208 -16.32 -3.72 25.10
CA LEU A 208 -15.91 -2.61 25.97
C LEU A 208 -16.81 -2.42 27.20
N ILE A 209 -18.09 -2.75 27.11
CA ILE A 209 -19.00 -2.77 28.26
C ILE A 209 -18.59 -3.88 29.22
N ASP A 210 -18.22 -5.06 28.70
CA ASP A 210 -17.82 -6.21 29.50
C ASP A 210 -16.40 -6.05 30.10
N ASP A 211 -15.47 -5.45 29.35
CA ASP A 211 -14.12 -5.14 29.80
C ASP A 211 -13.65 -3.75 29.30
N PRO A 212 -13.78 -2.69 30.13
CA PRO A 212 -13.31 -1.35 29.79
C PRO A 212 -11.78 -1.26 29.62
N SER A 213 -11.02 -2.26 30.10
CA SER A 213 -9.55 -2.28 30.02
C SER A 213 -9.01 -2.77 28.68
N LEU A 214 -9.89 -3.26 27.78
CA LEU A 214 -9.53 -3.73 26.44
C LEU A 214 -8.55 -2.78 25.73
N THR A 215 -7.46 -3.35 25.22
CA THR A 215 -6.45 -2.60 24.48
C THR A 215 -6.93 -2.30 23.05
N ILE A 216 -6.29 -1.34 22.40
CA ILE A 216 -6.60 -1.02 21.00
C ILE A 216 -6.27 -2.22 20.10
N GLU A 217 -5.22 -2.98 20.41
CA GLU A 217 -4.85 -4.19 19.70
C GLU A 217 -5.96 -5.25 19.77
N ALA A 218 -6.58 -5.45 20.94
CA ALA A 218 -7.70 -6.38 21.08
C ALA A 218 -8.95 -5.88 20.33
N LEU A 219 -9.19 -4.56 20.33
CA LEU A 219 -10.28 -3.97 19.54
C LEU A 219 -10.07 -4.15 18.04
N ASN A 220 -8.83 -4.13 17.54
CA ASN A 220 -8.51 -4.35 16.14
C ASN A 220 -8.83 -5.79 15.66
N GLU A 221 -8.89 -6.76 16.58
CA GLU A 221 -9.33 -8.12 16.24
C GLU A 221 -10.85 -8.19 16.02
N ILE A 222 -11.61 -7.32 16.71
CA ILE A 222 -13.07 -7.21 16.58
C ILE A 222 -13.45 -6.29 15.40
N VAL A 223 -12.71 -5.18 15.23
CA VAL A 223 -12.84 -4.22 14.14
C VAL A 223 -11.55 -4.23 13.30
N PRO A 224 -11.39 -5.17 12.36
CA PRO A 224 -10.20 -5.29 11.51
C PRO A 224 -9.84 -4.04 10.71
N GLY A 225 -10.84 -3.23 10.33
CA GLY A 225 -10.65 -2.02 9.54
C GLY A 225 -11.96 -1.39 9.07
N PRO A 226 -11.87 -0.29 8.31
CA PRO A 226 -13.01 0.33 7.65
C PRO A 226 -13.78 -0.63 6.74
N ASP A 227 -15.07 -0.34 6.55
CA ASP A 227 -15.95 -1.04 5.61
C ASP A 227 -16.65 0.00 4.73
N PHE A 228 -16.17 0.13 3.50
CA PHE A 228 -16.63 1.16 2.58
C PHE A 228 -17.89 0.72 1.83
N PRO A 229 -18.84 1.65 1.57
CA PRO A 229 -20.08 1.33 0.87
C PRO A 229 -19.86 0.79 -0.56
N THR A 230 -18.76 1.20 -1.22
CA THR A 230 -18.38 0.79 -2.58
C THR A 230 -17.59 -0.52 -2.62
N GLY A 231 -17.35 -1.18 -1.48
CA GLY A 231 -16.54 -2.39 -1.40
C GLY A 231 -15.05 -2.11 -1.58
N GLY A 232 -14.43 -2.76 -2.56
CA GLY A 232 -13.01 -2.67 -2.86
C GLY A 232 -12.14 -3.43 -1.87
N MET A 233 -10.85 -3.13 -1.90
CA MET A 233 -9.83 -3.80 -1.10
C MET A 233 -9.03 -2.78 -0.30
N ILE A 234 -8.68 -3.11 0.95
CA ILE A 234 -7.68 -2.39 1.75
C ILE A 234 -6.38 -3.18 1.67
N LEU A 235 -5.27 -2.47 1.42
CA LEU A 235 -3.94 -3.08 1.36
C LEU A 235 -3.19 -2.85 2.67
N GLY A 236 -2.82 -3.94 3.32
CA GLY A 236 -2.14 -3.93 4.61
C GLY A 236 -3.00 -3.41 5.75
N ARG A 237 -2.48 -3.51 6.97
CA ARG A 237 -3.16 -3.03 8.20
C ARG A 237 -2.45 -1.89 8.90
N ALA A 238 -1.24 -1.53 8.47
CA ALA A 238 -0.42 -0.52 9.16
C ALA A 238 -1.14 0.83 9.27
N GLY A 239 -1.71 1.31 8.16
CA GLY A 239 -2.48 2.56 8.11
C GLY A 239 -3.70 2.57 9.01
N THR A 240 -4.46 1.47 9.00
CA THR A 240 -5.65 1.26 9.84
C THR A 240 -5.28 1.22 11.32
N ARG A 241 -4.28 0.42 11.70
CA ARG A 241 -3.79 0.33 13.09
C ARG A 241 -3.31 1.69 13.60
N GLN A 242 -2.60 2.45 12.79
CA GLN A 242 -2.17 3.79 13.14
C GLN A 242 -3.36 4.74 13.36
N ALA A 243 -4.36 4.69 12.48
CA ALA A 243 -5.58 5.47 12.61
C ALA A 243 -6.35 5.13 13.89
N TYR A 244 -6.47 3.85 14.24
CA TYR A 244 -7.15 3.41 15.46
C TYR A 244 -6.37 3.68 16.73
N ALA A 245 -5.04 3.70 16.70
CA ALA A 245 -4.22 4.00 17.86
C ALA A 245 -4.10 5.51 18.14
N THR A 246 -4.06 6.35 17.10
CA THR A 246 -3.70 7.77 17.22
C THR A 246 -4.78 8.74 16.76
N GLY A 247 -5.85 8.24 16.13
CA GLY A 247 -6.84 9.06 15.43
C GLY A 247 -6.38 9.53 14.04
N ARG A 248 -5.15 9.21 13.59
CA ARG A 248 -4.63 9.58 12.27
C ARG A 248 -3.95 8.41 11.56
N GLY A 249 -4.20 8.25 10.26
CA GLY A 249 -3.54 7.21 9.46
C GLY A 249 -3.87 7.32 7.98
N SER A 250 -3.08 6.66 7.14
CA SER A 250 -3.30 6.60 5.69
C SER A 250 -3.69 5.18 5.30
N ILE A 251 -4.93 4.99 4.87
CA ILE A 251 -5.49 3.66 4.56
C ILE A 251 -5.51 3.51 3.05
N ILE A 252 -4.71 2.58 2.53
CA ILE A 252 -4.61 2.35 1.07
C ILE A 252 -5.81 1.53 0.62
N MET A 253 -6.56 2.08 -0.33
CA MET A 253 -7.72 1.45 -0.96
C MET A 253 -7.37 1.09 -2.41
N ARG A 254 -7.81 -0.07 -2.86
CA ARG A 254 -7.59 -0.60 -4.21
C ARG A 254 -8.90 -1.13 -4.79
N ALA A 255 -9.10 -0.93 -6.09
CA ALA A 255 -10.21 -1.46 -6.85
C ALA A 255 -10.15 -2.99 -6.93
N ARG A 256 -11.30 -3.66 -6.91
CA ARG A 256 -11.39 -5.10 -7.13
C ARG A 256 -11.34 -5.40 -8.62
N SER A 257 -10.38 -6.24 -9.02
CA SER A 257 -10.22 -6.65 -10.41
C SER A 257 -9.92 -8.13 -10.57
N HIS A 258 -10.19 -8.66 -11.77
CA HIS A 258 -9.75 -9.96 -12.22
C HIS A 258 -9.46 -9.94 -13.73
N VAL A 259 -8.70 -10.92 -14.21
CA VAL A 259 -8.44 -11.12 -15.64
C VAL A 259 -9.52 -12.03 -16.22
N GLU A 260 -10.07 -11.66 -17.37
CA GLU A 260 -11.06 -12.44 -18.12
C GLU A 260 -10.59 -12.64 -19.57
N GLU A 261 -10.68 -13.86 -20.12
CA GLU A 261 -10.41 -14.11 -21.54
C GLU A 261 -11.68 -13.84 -22.37
N LEU A 262 -11.69 -12.75 -23.15
CA LEU A 262 -12.85 -12.36 -23.95
C LEU A 262 -13.02 -13.26 -25.18
N ARG A 263 -11.91 -13.56 -25.85
CA ARG A 263 -11.81 -14.39 -27.06
C ARG A 263 -10.40 -15.00 -27.10
N LYS A 264 -10.23 -16.06 -27.89
CA LYS A 264 -8.94 -16.73 -28.07
C LYS A 264 -7.80 -15.72 -28.29
N GLU A 265 -6.83 -15.70 -27.38
CA GLU A 265 -5.65 -14.79 -27.37
C GLU A 265 -5.99 -13.29 -27.14
N ARG A 266 -7.08 -12.98 -26.45
CA ARG A 266 -7.39 -11.61 -25.97
C ARG A 266 -7.91 -11.62 -24.54
N GLU A 267 -7.12 -11.06 -23.64
CA GLU A 267 -7.44 -10.86 -22.23
C GLU A 267 -8.02 -9.45 -21.99
N ALA A 268 -8.79 -9.31 -20.93
CA ALA A 268 -9.25 -8.03 -20.40
C ALA A 268 -9.14 -8.00 -18.87
N LEU A 269 -8.84 -6.81 -18.34
CA LEU A 269 -8.97 -6.51 -16.92
C LEU A 269 -10.39 -6.02 -16.65
N ILE A 270 -11.07 -6.69 -15.73
CA ILE A 270 -12.43 -6.35 -15.32
C ILE A 270 -12.39 -5.76 -13.92
N PHE A 271 -12.83 -4.52 -13.78
CA PHE A 271 -13.02 -3.88 -12.47
C PHE A 271 -14.50 -3.89 -12.08
N THR A 272 -14.77 -4.46 -10.91
CA THR A 272 -16.14 -4.66 -10.38
C THR A 272 -16.47 -3.73 -9.22
N GLU A 273 -15.44 -3.19 -8.56
CA GLU A 273 -15.57 -2.28 -7.43
C GLU A 273 -14.45 -1.24 -7.51
N ILE A 274 -14.75 0.03 -7.22
CA ILE A 274 -13.78 1.12 -7.19
C ILE A 274 -13.57 1.66 -5.76
N PRO A 275 -12.43 2.29 -5.47
CA PRO A 275 -12.18 2.86 -4.14
C PRO A 275 -13.23 3.90 -3.74
N TYR A 276 -13.45 4.03 -2.43
CA TYR A 276 -14.43 4.95 -1.88
C TYR A 276 -14.16 6.40 -2.31
N GLN A 277 -15.23 7.12 -2.66
CA GLN A 277 -15.21 8.52 -3.14
C GLN A 277 -14.46 8.75 -4.47
N VAL A 278 -14.21 7.69 -5.24
CA VAL A 278 -13.73 7.83 -6.62
C VAL A 278 -14.91 7.96 -7.58
N ASN A 279 -14.86 8.98 -8.44
CA ASN A 279 -15.81 9.17 -9.52
C ASN A 279 -15.47 8.22 -10.68
N LYS A 280 -16.43 7.41 -11.13
CA LYS A 280 -16.22 6.42 -12.19
C LYS A 280 -15.93 7.06 -13.56
N ALA A 281 -16.70 8.06 -13.97
CA ALA A 281 -16.50 8.77 -15.24
C ALA A 281 -15.12 9.45 -15.32
N THR A 282 -14.72 10.18 -14.28
CA THR A 282 -13.39 10.83 -14.21
C THR A 282 -12.25 9.80 -14.19
N LEU A 283 -12.45 8.64 -13.56
CA LEU A 283 -11.48 7.55 -13.59
C LEU A 283 -11.27 7.04 -15.03
N ILE A 284 -12.35 6.77 -15.75
CA ILE A 284 -12.32 6.28 -17.14
C ILE A 284 -11.65 7.32 -18.05
N GLU A 285 -12.01 8.59 -17.91
CA GLU A 285 -11.39 9.70 -18.65
C GLU A 285 -9.88 9.76 -18.41
N LYS A 286 -9.45 9.62 -17.16
CA LYS A 286 -8.02 9.63 -16.79
C LYS A 286 -7.27 8.41 -17.33
N ILE A 287 -7.89 7.23 -17.38
CA ILE A 287 -7.28 6.06 -18.04
C ILE A 287 -7.08 6.35 -19.53
N ALA A 288 -8.10 6.89 -20.20
CA ALA A 288 -8.02 7.23 -21.62
C ALA A 288 -6.94 8.29 -21.91
N GLU A 289 -6.80 9.31 -21.06
CA GLU A 289 -5.73 10.31 -21.14
C GLU A 289 -4.35 9.66 -21.00
N LEU A 290 -4.14 8.80 -20.01
CA LEU A 290 -2.86 8.12 -19.78
C LEU A 290 -2.46 7.20 -20.94
N VAL A 291 -3.43 6.55 -21.59
CA VAL A 291 -3.21 5.74 -22.81
C VAL A 291 -2.83 6.63 -23.99
N LYS A 292 -3.53 7.76 -24.16
CA LYS A 292 -3.25 8.74 -25.22
C LYS A 292 -1.85 9.34 -25.08
N ASP A 293 -1.43 9.65 -23.86
CA ASP A 293 -0.12 10.21 -23.53
C ASP A 293 1.00 9.16 -23.52
N LYS A 294 0.68 7.88 -23.80
CA LYS A 294 1.61 6.74 -23.75
C LYS A 294 2.31 6.59 -22.40
N ARG A 295 1.64 7.00 -21.32
CA ARG A 295 2.10 6.77 -19.95
C ARG A 295 1.73 5.37 -19.46
N VAL A 296 0.61 4.85 -19.95
CA VAL A 296 0.18 3.46 -19.78
C VAL A 296 0.13 2.83 -21.16
N GLU A 297 0.87 1.75 -21.36
CA GLU A 297 0.89 1.00 -22.61
C GLU A 297 0.15 -0.34 -22.45
N GLY A 298 -0.03 -1.10 -23.53
CA GLY A 298 -0.68 -2.40 -23.46
C GLY A 298 -2.22 -2.40 -23.42
N ILE A 299 -2.89 -1.25 -23.42
CA ILE A 299 -4.35 -1.13 -23.50
C ILE A 299 -4.80 -0.95 -24.96
N SER A 300 -5.77 -1.74 -25.40
CA SER A 300 -6.34 -1.72 -26.75
C SER A 300 -7.69 -1.04 -26.84
N ASP A 301 -8.55 -1.23 -25.84
CA ASP A 301 -9.89 -0.63 -25.74
C ASP A 301 -10.29 -0.44 -24.27
N LEU A 302 -11.22 0.48 -24.01
CA LEU A 302 -11.75 0.79 -22.69
C LEU A 302 -13.28 0.96 -22.79
N ARG A 303 -14.04 0.16 -22.04
CA ARG A 303 -15.51 0.16 -22.06
C ARG A 303 -16.09 0.18 -20.65
N ASP A 304 -17.24 0.81 -20.50
CA ASP A 304 -18.09 0.69 -19.32
C ASP A 304 -19.31 -0.18 -19.68
N GLU A 305 -19.36 -1.37 -19.09
CA GLU A 305 -20.43 -2.35 -19.23
C GLU A 305 -21.27 -2.43 -17.95
N SER A 306 -21.22 -1.40 -17.09
CA SER A 306 -22.02 -1.33 -15.86
C SER A 306 -23.51 -1.34 -16.18
N ASP A 307 -24.28 -2.15 -15.45
CA ASP A 307 -25.72 -2.25 -15.60
C ASP A 307 -26.41 -2.33 -14.23
N ARG A 308 -27.66 -2.82 -14.20
CA ARG A 308 -28.44 -2.97 -12.96
C ARG A 308 -27.93 -4.09 -12.04
N ASP A 309 -27.15 -5.03 -12.57
CA ASP A 309 -26.63 -6.19 -11.86
C ASP A 309 -25.27 -5.88 -11.22
N GLY A 310 -24.57 -4.84 -11.68
CA GLY A 310 -23.39 -4.30 -11.00
C GLY A 310 -22.50 -3.40 -11.85
N MET A 311 -21.45 -2.89 -11.23
CA MET A 311 -20.40 -2.14 -11.93
C MET A 311 -19.48 -3.11 -12.69
N ARG A 312 -19.17 -2.76 -13.95
CA ARG A 312 -18.24 -3.54 -14.79
C ARG A 312 -17.48 -2.62 -15.73
N ILE A 313 -16.25 -2.27 -15.36
CA ILE A 313 -15.33 -1.50 -16.23
C ILE A 313 -14.38 -2.49 -16.90
N VAL A 314 -14.31 -2.45 -18.22
CA VAL A 314 -13.55 -3.40 -19.04
C VAL A 314 -12.37 -2.69 -19.70
N VAL A 315 -11.16 -3.16 -19.41
CA VAL A 315 -9.91 -2.70 -20.05
C VAL A 315 -9.34 -3.84 -20.89
N GLU A 316 -9.45 -3.74 -22.21
CA GLU A 316 -9.02 -4.80 -23.12
C GLU A 316 -7.52 -4.72 -23.38
N ILE A 317 -6.80 -5.82 -23.18
CA ILE A 317 -5.34 -5.87 -23.26
C ILE A 317 -4.88 -6.17 -24.70
N LYS A 318 -3.80 -5.52 -25.14
CA LYS A 318 -3.15 -5.82 -26.42
C LYS A 318 -2.55 -7.23 -26.41
N ARG A 319 -2.48 -7.87 -27.57
CA ARG A 319 -2.00 -9.27 -27.72
C ARG A 319 -0.56 -9.50 -27.23
N ASP A 320 0.25 -8.45 -27.27
CA ASP A 320 1.67 -8.45 -26.91
C ASP A 320 1.94 -7.89 -25.51
N ALA A 321 0.88 -7.60 -24.72
CA ALA A 321 1.00 -7.05 -23.38
C ALA A 321 0.54 -8.05 -22.31
N MET A 322 1.21 -8.02 -21.15
CA MET A 322 0.85 -8.84 -19.99
C MET A 322 -0.16 -8.10 -19.11
N ALA A 323 -1.29 -8.72 -18.80
CA ALA A 323 -2.37 -8.11 -18.02
C ALA A 323 -1.90 -7.58 -16.65
N ASP A 324 -1.07 -8.34 -15.94
CA ASP A 324 -0.56 -7.95 -14.61
C ASP A 324 0.29 -6.67 -14.65
N VAL A 325 1.10 -6.50 -15.70
CA VAL A 325 1.93 -5.29 -15.87
C VAL A 325 1.05 -4.06 -16.11
N VAL A 326 0.05 -4.19 -16.99
CA VAL A 326 -0.92 -3.12 -17.25
C VAL A 326 -1.72 -2.80 -15.98
N LEU A 327 -2.12 -3.82 -15.22
CA LEU A 327 -2.84 -3.66 -13.96
C LEU A 327 -2.00 -2.87 -12.93
N ASN A 328 -0.73 -3.19 -12.77
CA ASN A 328 0.17 -2.46 -11.87
C ASN A 328 0.37 -1.00 -12.32
N GLN A 329 0.51 -0.75 -13.62
CA GLN A 329 0.57 0.61 -14.17
C GLN A 329 -0.72 1.39 -13.89
N LEU A 330 -1.88 0.76 -14.06
CA LEU A 330 -3.17 1.35 -13.75
C LEU A 330 -3.28 1.71 -12.26
N TYR A 331 -2.91 0.81 -11.34
CA TYR A 331 -2.88 1.13 -9.90
C TYR A 331 -1.92 2.28 -9.57
N ARG A 332 -0.76 2.36 -10.24
CA ARG A 332 0.23 3.40 -9.98
C ARG A 332 -0.23 4.79 -10.42
N TYR A 333 -0.87 4.89 -11.59
CA TYR A 333 -1.14 6.16 -12.25
C TYR A 333 -2.60 6.63 -12.17
N THR A 334 -3.52 5.76 -11.74
CA THR A 334 -4.95 6.06 -11.69
C THR A 334 -5.51 5.96 -10.27
N PRO A 335 -6.68 6.55 -10.00
CA PRO A 335 -7.41 6.38 -8.76
C PRO A 335 -7.93 4.96 -8.48
N LEU A 336 -7.64 3.96 -9.34
CA LEU A 336 -7.91 2.54 -9.03
C LEU A 336 -7.14 2.09 -7.77
N GLN A 337 -6.06 2.77 -7.41
CA GLN A 337 -5.49 2.72 -6.07
C GLN A 337 -5.33 4.14 -5.53
N THR A 338 -5.80 4.37 -4.32
CA THR A 338 -5.73 5.68 -3.66
C THR A 338 -5.62 5.51 -2.14
N SER A 339 -5.38 6.59 -1.40
CA SER A 339 -5.32 6.56 0.06
C SER A 339 -6.46 7.35 0.68
N PHE A 340 -7.13 6.77 1.68
CA PHE A 340 -8.00 7.49 2.59
C PHE A 340 -7.19 8.02 3.78
N GLY A 341 -7.05 9.35 3.86
CA GLY A 341 -6.42 10.01 5.00
C GLY A 341 -7.37 10.11 6.19
N ALA A 342 -7.29 9.16 7.12
CA ALA A 342 -8.07 9.17 8.34
C ALA A 342 -7.57 10.26 9.30
N ASN A 343 -8.51 11.06 9.81
CA ASN A 343 -8.27 12.11 10.81
C ASN A 343 -9.52 12.26 11.68
N MET A 344 -9.52 11.57 12.82
CA MET A 344 -10.69 11.33 13.65
C MET A 344 -10.91 12.45 14.69
N VAL A 345 -11.37 13.60 14.19
CA VAL A 345 -11.72 14.75 15.04
C VAL A 345 -13.23 14.84 15.18
N ALA A 346 -13.73 14.85 16.42
CA ALA A 346 -15.16 14.97 16.72
C ALA A 346 -15.37 15.92 17.92
N LEU A 347 -16.61 16.39 18.10
CA LEU A 347 -16.98 17.17 19.28
C LEU A 347 -17.29 16.22 20.44
N ASN A 348 -16.58 16.37 21.55
CA ASN A 348 -16.86 15.72 22.81
C ASN A 348 -17.29 16.78 23.83
N GLY A 349 -18.57 16.78 24.23
CA GLY A 349 -19.12 17.84 25.10
C GLY A 349 -18.96 19.25 24.52
N GLY A 350 -19.03 19.41 23.19
CA GLY A 350 -18.86 20.69 22.49
C GLY A 350 -17.40 21.12 22.25
N ARG A 351 -16.41 20.30 22.64
CA ARG A 351 -14.99 20.58 22.40
C ARG A 351 -14.45 19.70 21.27
N PRO A 352 -13.74 20.26 20.27
CA PRO A 352 -13.10 19.47 19.22
C PRO A 352 -11.90 18.71 19.78
N GLU A 353 -11.95 17.39 19.71
CA GLU A 353 -10.90 16.49 20.22
C GLU A 353 -10.47 15.51 19.13
N LEU A 354 -9.16 15.23 19.05
CA LEU A 354 -8.63 14.13 18.26
C LEU A 354 -8.77 12.85 19.10
N MET A 355 -9.55 11.90 18.62
CA MET A 355 -9.95 10.72 19.37
C MET A 355 -9.52 9.46 18.62
N ASN A 356 -9.07 8.44 19.36
CA ASN A 356 -8.74 7.14 18.80
C ASN A 356 -10.02 6.25 18.70
N LEU A 357 -9.91 5.01 18.20
CA LEU A 357 -11.09 4.13 18.06
C LEU A 357 -11.77 3.83 19.41
N LYS A 358 -10.97 3.55 20.45
CA LYS A 358 -11.46 3.25 21.79
C LYS A 358 -12.17 4.46 22.39
N ASP A 359 -11.59 5.65 22.26
CA ASP A 359 -12.17 6.89 22.79
C ASP A 359 -13.56 7.16 22.20
N LEU A 360 -13.73 6.96 20.88
CA LEU A 360 -15.01 7.15 20.19
C LEU A 360 -16.07 6.13 20.64
N LEU A 361 -15.69 4.86 20.80
CA LEU A 361 -16.60 3.82 21.29
C LEU A 361 -17.00 4.05 22.75
N LEU A 362 -16.06 4.50 23.59
CA LEU A 362 -16.35 4.86 24.98
C LEU A 362 -17.28 6.07 25.07
N ALA A 363 -17.03 7.12 24.30
CA ALA A 363 -17.91 8.29 24.25
C ALA A 363 -19.35 7.93 23.86
N PHE A 364 -19.50 6.99 22.92
CA PHE A 364 -20.82 6.45 22.56
C PHE A 364 -21.44 5.61 23.69
N ASN A 365 -20.69 4.67 24.29
CA ASN A 365 -21.18 3.79 25.36
C ASN A 365 -21.61 4.59 26.60
N ASP A 366 -20.81 5.56 27.02
CA ASP A 366 -21.10 6.44 28.16
C ASP A 366 -22.37 7.26 27.91
N PHE A 367 -22.51 7.81 26.69
CA PHE A 367 -23.74 8.50 26.28
C PHE A 367 -24.95 7.57 26.28
N ARG A 368 -24.79 6.31 25.86
CA ARG A 368 -25.87 5.34 25.85
C ARG A 368 -26.33 4.96 27.26
N GLU A 369 -25.39 4.80 28.20
CA GLU A 369 -25.71 4.63 29.62
C GLU A 369 -26.48 5.84 30.18
N GLU A 370 -26.07 7.07 29.83
CA GLU A 370 -26.78 8.30 30.21
C GLU A 370 -28.21 8.32 29.67
N VAL A 371 -28.40 8.05 28.38
CA VAL A 371 -29.72 8.04 27.75
C VAL A 371 -30.65 7.01 28.40
N VAL A 372 -30.17 5.80 28.67
CA VAL A 372 -30.97 4.77 29.35
C VAL A 372 -31.31 5.20 30.78
N SER A 373 -30.38 5.84 31.51
CA SER A 373 -30.64 6.40 32.83
C SER A 373 -31.72 7.49 32.80
N ARG A 374 -31.61 8.45 31.86
CA ARG A 374 -32.59 9.54 31.69
C ARG A 374 -33.97 9.01 31.31
N ARG A 375 -34.04 8.07 30.36
CA ARG A 375 -35.30 7.41 29.98
C ARG A 375 -35.94 6.71 31.17
N THR A 376 -35.16 5.98 31.96
CA THR A 376 -35.66 5.24 33.12
C THR A 376 -36.16 6.21 34.21
N LYS A 377 -35.45 7.33 34.44
CA LYS A 377 -35.93 8.41 35.34
C LYS A 377 -37.24 9.02 34.86
N PHE A 378 -37.39 9.27 33.56
CA PHE A 378 -38.62 9.79 32.97
C PHE A 378 -39.80 8.82 33.18
N LEU A 379 -39.60 7.54 32.86
CA LEU A 379 -40.62 6.50 33.06
C LEU A 379 -40.97 6.34 34.54
N LEU A 380 -39.98 6.35 35.44
CA LEU A 380 -40.18 6.33 36.89
C LEU A 380 -41.02 7.51 37.37
N ASN A 381 -40.71 8.73 36.93
CA ASN A 381 -41.45 9.92 37.32
C ASN A 381 -42.90 9.87 36.81
N LYS A 382 -43.10 9.46 35.55
CA LYS A 382 -44.44 9.30 34.96
C LYS A 382 -45.25 8.22 35.69
N ALA A 383 -44.63 7.09 36.03
CA ALA A 383 -45.26 6.02 36.79
C ALA A 383 -45.63 6.49 38.20
N ARG A 384 -44.73 7.22 38.89
CA ARG A 384 -45.00 7.81 40.21
C ARG A 384 -46.12 8.85 40.18
N GLU A 385 -46.15 9.74 39.20
CA GLU A 385 -47.22 10.72 39.03
C GLU A 385 -48.58 10.04 38.82
N ARG A 386 -48.61 9.00 37.98
CA ARG A 386 -49.82 8.20 37.75
C ARG A 386 -50.27 7.45 39.01
N ALA A 387 -49.34 6.77 39.68
CA ALA A 387 -49.60 6.05 40.92
C ALA A 387 -50.09 6.99 42.03
N HIS A 388 -49.50 8.18 42.15
CA HIS A 388 -49.95 9.22 43.08
C HIS A 388 -51.41 9.59 42.85
N VAL A 389 -51.83 9.82 41.61
CA VAL A 389 -53.25 10.10 41.30
C VAL A 389 -54.14 8.91 41.67
N LEU A 390 -53.75 7.68 41.30
CA LEU A 390 -54.54 6.48 41.58
C LEU A 390 -54.68 6.18 43.07
N CYS A 391 -53.66 6.43 43.89
CA CYS A 391 -53.75 6.32 45.35
C CYS A 391 -54.87 7.21 45.90
N GLY A 392 -54.97 8.46 45.42
CA GLY A 392 -56.04 9.38 45.81
C GLY A 392 -57.42 8.90 45.38
N LEU A 393 -57.55 8.40 44.14
CA LEU A 393 -58.80 7.83 43.65
C LEU A 393 -59.22 6.60 44.44
N ALA A 394 -58.28 5.72 44.76
CA ALA A 394 -58.54 4.51 45.52
C ALA A 394 -59.05 4.87 46.93
N ILE A 395 -58.40 5.83 47.62
CA ILE A 395 -58.86 6.34 48.93
C ILE A 395 -60.28 6.92 48.82
N ALA A 396 -60.56 7.68 47.76
CA ALA A 396 -61.87 8.26 47.56
C ALA A 396 -62.95 7.20 47.32
N VAL A 397 -62.64 6.14 46.57
CA VAL A 397 -63.56 5.00 46.34
C VAL A 397 -63.79 4.21 47.63
N ALA A 398 -62.76 4.00 48.45
CA ALA A 398 -62.90 3.33 49.75
C ALA A 398 -63.73 4.15 50.76
N ASN A 399 -63.77 5.47 50.62
CA ASN A 399 -64.48 6.39 51.51
C ASN A 399 -65.62 7.16 50.79
N ILE A 400 -66.26 6.54 49.80
CA ILE A 400 -67.10 7.24 48.81
C ILE A 400 -68.28 8.00 49.41
N ASP A 401 -68.97 7.45 50.40
CA ASP A 401 -70.12 8.11 51.03
C ASP A 401 -69.72 9.42 51.71
N GLU A 402 -68.56 9.43 52.36
CA GLU A 402 -68.03 10.59 53.06
C GLU A 402 -67.51 11.64 52.07
N VAL A 403 -66.85 11.21 50.99
CA VAL A 403 -66.41 12.08 49.89
C VAL A 403 -67.61 12.76 49.23
N ILE A 404 -68.67 12.00 48.90
CA ILE A 404 -69.91 12.54 48.32
C ILE A 404 -70.58 13.51 49.29
N ARG A 405 -70.66 13.17 50.58
CA ARG A 405 -71.24 14.06 51.59
C ARG A 405 -70.51 15.39 51.63
N LEU A 406 -69.18 15.36 51.73
CA LEU A 406 -68.34 16.55 51.76
C LEU A 406 -68.57 17.41 50.51
N ILE A 407 -68.49 16.82 49.32
CA ILE A 407 -68.69 17.52 48.04
C ILE A 407 -70.10 18.14 47.96
N ARG A 408 -71.14 17.43 48.38
CA ARG A 408 -72.54 17.93 48.35
C ARG A 408 -72.79 19.07 49.34
N THR A 409 -72.03 19.13 50.43
CA THR A 409 -72.16 20.19 51.45
C THR A 409 -71.30 21.41 51.16
N SER A 410 -70.33 21.31 50.25
CA SER A 410 -69.49 22.43 49.84
C SER A 410 -70.22 23.36 48.86
N PRO A 411 -70.09 24.70 48.99
CA PRO A 411 -70.78 25.66 48.13
C PRO A 411 -70.22 25.72 46.70
N ASP A 412 -68.95 25.39 46.50
CA ASP A 412 -68.27 25.44 45.21
C ASP A 412 -67.09 24.43 45.14
N PRO A 413 -66.56 24.13 43.93
CA PRO A 413 -65.49 23.15 43.75
C PRO A 413 -64.16 23.52 44.45
N ASN A 414 -63.82 24.81 44.59
CA ASN A 414 -62.59 25.20 45.27
C ASN A 414 -62.69 24.91 46.76
N THR A 415 -63.83 25.25 47.38
CA THR A 415 -64.11 24.93 48.79
C THR A 415 -64.13 23.42 49.02
N ALA A 416 -64.73 22.64 48.11
CA ALA A 416 -64.74 21.18 48.19
C ALA A 416 -63.32 20.60 48.13
N ARG A 417 -62.50 21.09 47.20
CA ARG A 417 -61.11 20.66 47.05
C ARG A 417 -60.27 20.96 48.30
N GLU A 418 -60.37 22.16 48.85
CA GLU A 418 -59.67 22.55 50.08
C GLU A 418 -60.10 21.67 51.27
N ALA A 419 -61.40 21.38 51.38
CA ALA A 419 -61.94 20.50 52.41
C ALA A 419 -61.48 19.03 52.25
N LEU A 420 -61.39 18.52 51.02
CA LEU A 420 -60.85 17.19 50.72
C LEU A 420 -59.37 17.07 51.16
N MET A 421 -58.57 18.11 50.94
CA MET A 421 -57.15 18.15 51.28
C MET A 421 -56.88 18.34 52.78
N ALA A 422 -57.72 19.13 53.46
CA ALA A 422 -57.54 19.44 54.89
C ALA A 422 -57.90 18.27 55.82
N ARG A 423 -58.64 17.28 55.32
CA ARG A 423 -59.15 16.15 56.10
C ARG A 423 -58.19 14.96 56.08
N ASP A 424 -58.11 14.27 57.22
CA ASP A 424 -57.41 13.00 57.37
C ASP A 424 -58.37 11.84 57.01
N TRP A 425 -58.01 11.04 55.99
CA TRP A 425 -58.85 9.96 55.45
C TRP A 425 -58.36 8.58 55.90
N PRO A 426 -59.25 7.65 56.31
CA PRO A 426 -58.87 6.27 56.62
C PRO A 426 -58.28 5.57 55.38
N ALA A 427 -57.09 4.96 55.54
CA ALA A 427 -56.35 4.34 54.43
C ALA A 427 -56.13 2.82 54.58
N HIS A 428 -56.74 2.15 55.56
CA HIS A 428 -56.44 0.75 55.92
C HIS A 428 -56.47 -0.24 54.75
N ASP A 429 -57.49 -0.18 53.89
CA ASP A 429 -57.67 -1.12 52.76
C ASP A 429 -56.63 -0.93 51.65
N ILE A 430 -55.97 0.23 51.60
CA ILE A 430 -55.13 0.68 50.46
C ILE A 430 -53.70 0.99 50.93
N ALA A 431 -53.45 1.00 52.24
CA ALA A 431 -52.14 1.21 52.84
C ALA A 431 -51.05 0.28 52.25
N PRO A 432 -51.29 -1.02 51.97
CA PRO A 432 -50.30 -1.86 51.30
C PRO A 432 -49.93 -1.36 49.90
N LEU A 433 -50.90 -0.85 49.13
CA LEU A 433 -50.67 -0.31 47.79
C LEU A 433 -49.94 1.04 47.83
N ILE A 434 -50.27 1.90 48.79
CA ILE A 434 -49.57 3.18 48.99
C ILE A 434 -48.12 2.96 49.43
N ALA A 435 -47.89 1.98 50.31
CA ALA A 435 -46.55 1.60 50.75
C ALA A 435 -45.69 1.05 49.59
N LEU A 436 -46.29 0.32 48.65
CA LEU A 436 -45.60 -0.19 47.46
C LEU A 436 -45.12 0.91 46.50
N VAL A 437 -45.85 2.02 46.41
CA VAL A 437 -45.48 3.17 45.56
C VAL A 437 -44.34 3.99 46.17
N ASP A 438 -44.23 4.00 47.51
CA ASP A 438 -43.20 4.71 48.31
C ASP A 438 -42.94 6.16 47.83
N ASP A 439 -44.01 6.96 47.66
CA ASP A 439 -43.83 8.40 47.43
C ASP A 439 -43.41 9.08 48.75
N PRO A 440 -42.19 9.62 48.86
CA PRO A 440 -41.71 10.24 50.09
C PRO A 440 -42.50 11.50 50.49
N ARG A 441 -43.27 12.09 49.56
CA ARG A 441 -44.05 13.32 49.80
C ARG A 441 -45.43 13.05 50.39
N HIS A 442 -45.96 11.84 50.21
CA HIS A 442 -47.31 11.49 50.65
C HIS A 442 -47.35 10.07 51.22
N ARG A 443 -47.14 9.99 52.54
CA ARG A 443 -47.13 8.73 53.29
C ARG A 443 -48.39 8.59 54.13
N VAL A 444 -48.79 7.35 54.38
CA VAL A 444 -49.80 7.05 55.41
C VAL A 444 -49.20 7.43 56.77
N ALA A 445 -49.95 8.19 57.56
CA ALA A 445 -49.55 8.59 58.90
C ALA A 445 -49.56 7.38 59.86
N ASP A 446 -48.85 7.48 60.98
CA ASP A 446 -48.72 6.40 61.97
C ASP A 446 -50.08 5.97 62.57
N ASP A 447 -51.09 6.84 62.50
CA ASP A 447 -52.47 6.58 62.93
C ASP A 447 -53.34 5.90 61.85
N GLY A 448 -52.77 5.55 60.69
CA GLY A 448 -53.47 4.88 59.59
C GLY A 448 -54.27 5.81 58.67
N THR A 449 -54.09 7.13 58.82
CA THR A 449 -54.76 8.13 57.97
C THR A 449 -53.89 8.64 56.82
N TYR A 450 -54.51 9.25 55.82
CA TYR A 450 -53.84 9.79 54.64
C TYR A 450 -54.41 11.16 54.25
N ARG A 451 -53.53 12.12 53.93
CA ARG A 451 -53.90 13.45 53.41
C ARG A 451 -53.77 13.53 51.90
N LEU A 452 -54.83 14.01 51.27
CA LEU A 452 -54.89 14.16 49.81
C LEU A 452 -54.09 15.39 49.35
N SER A 453 -53.36 15.23 48.24
CA SER A 453 -52.71 16.35 47.57
C SER A 453 -53.71 17.14 46.71
N GLU A 454 -53.32 18.34 46.27
CA GLU A 454 -54.13 19.12 45.33
C GLU A 454 -54.45 18.36 44.04
N THR A 455 -53.44 17.70 43.45
CA THR A 455 -53.59 16.87 42.23
C THR A 455 -54.57 15.72 42.45
N GLN A 456 -54.51 15.06 43.61
CA GLN A 456 -55.43 13.98 43.95
C GLN A 456 -56.86 14.50 44.14
N ALA A 457 -57.03 15.59 44.88
CA ALA A 457 -58.33 16.21 45.10
C ALA A 457 -59.00 16.65 43.80
N ARG A 458 -58.24 17.26 42.87
CA ARG A 458 -58.74 17.57 41.51
C ARG A 458 -59.19 16.31 40.76
N ALA A 459 -58.37 15.26 40.75
CA ALA A 459 -58.71 14.00 40.09
C ALA A 459 -59.96 13.33 40.67
N ILE A 460 -60.19 13.45 41.98
CA ILE A 460 -61.39 12.95 42.67
C ILE A 460 -62.64 13.73 42.21
N LEU A 461 -62.55 15.06 42.10
CA LEU A 461 -63.66 15.89 41.61
C LEU A 461 -64.02 15.61 40.14
N ASP A 462 -63.03 15.19 39.33
CA ASP A 462 -63.22 14.78 37.94
C ASP A 462 -63.68 13.31 37.77
N LEU A 463 -63.84 12.56 38.87
CA LEU A 463 -64.21 11.15 38.84
C LEU A 463 -65.64 10.95 38.30
N ARG A 464 -65.78 10.05 37.32
CA ARG A 464 -67.08 9.71 36.71
C ARG A 464 -67.72 8.52 37.44
N LEU A 465 -69.06 8.53 37.54
CA LEU A 465 -69.84 7.49 38.23
C LEU A 465 -69.54 6.05 37.77
N GLN A 466 -69.17 5.84 36.51
CA GLN A 466 -68.80 4.51 35.98
C GLN A 466 -67.60 3.86 36.71
N ARG A 467 -66.71 4.67 37.30
CA ARG A 467 -65.54 4.22 38.06
C ARG A 467 -65.88 3.71 39.46
N LEU A 468 -67.13 3.89 39.92
CA LEU A 468 -67.60 3.44 41.24
C LEU A 468 -68.18 2.02 41.23
N THR A 469 -68.17 1.35 40.08
CA THR A 469 -68.54 -0.07 39.99
C THR A 469 -67.48 -0.95 40.68
N ALA A 470 -67.85 -2.15 41.12
CA ALA A 470 -66.89 -3.10 41.69
C ALA A 470 -65.70 -3.36 40.73
N LEU A 471 -66.00 -3.54 39.43
CA LEU A 471 -64.98 -3.68 38.39
C LEU A 471 -64.07 -2.45 38.29
N GLY A 472 -64.62 -1.23 38.38
CA GLY A 472 -63.83 -0.01 38.35
C GLY A 472 -62.89 0.16 39.55
N ARG A 473 -63.27 -0.35 40.73
CA ARG A 473 -62.40 -0.39 41.93
C ARG A 473 -61.26 -1.39 41.74
N ASP A 474 -61.57 -2.58 41.24
CA ASP A 474 -60.58 -3.63 40.99
C ASP A 474 -59.57 -3.19 39.92
N GLU A 475 -60.03 -2.55 38.84
CA GLU A 475 -59.16 -1.96 37.79
C GLU A 475 -58.15 -0.96 38.36
N ILE A 476 -58.55 -0.11 39.31
CA ILE A 476 -57.65 0.86 39.95
C ILE A 476 -56.60 0.13 40.80
N GLY A 477 -57.01 -0.89 41.55
CA GLY A 477 -56.11 -1.71 42.37
C GLY A 477 -55.08 -2.47 41.53
N ASP A 478 -55.52 -3.10 40.45
CA ASP A 478 -54.65 -3.83 39.51
C ASP A 478 -53.68 -2.88 38.78
N GLU A 479 -54.15 -1.70 38.36
CA GLU A 479 -53.29 -0.66 37.76
C GLU A 479 -52.21 -0.18 38.75
N LEU A 480 -52.58 0.04 40.02
CA LEU A 480 -51.64 0.42 41.08
C LEU A 480 -50.59 -0.66 41.33
N LYS A 481 -51.00 -1.94 41.39
CA LYS A 481 -50.07 -3.05 41.59
C LYS A 481 -49.06 -3.16 40.44
N LYS A 482 -49.55 -3.03 39.19
CA LYS A 482 -48.68 -3.01 38.01
C LYS A 482 -47.68 -1.85 38.06
N LEU A 483 -48.14 -0.64 38.40
CA LEU A 483 -47.27 0.53 38.51
C LEU A 483 -46.25 0.38 39.64
N ALA A 484 -46.61 -0.26 40.76
CA ALA A 484 -45.67 -0.57 41.82
C ALA A 484 -44.55 -1.51 41.34
N ASP A 485 -44.90 -2.57 40.60
CA ASP A 485 -43.91 -3.49 40.02
C ASP A 485 -42.98 -2.75 39.02
N GLU A 486 -43.54 -1.88 38.17
CA GLU A 486 -42.76 -1.04 37.24
C GLU A 486 -41.84 -0.06 37.98
N ILE A 487 -42.33 0.62 39.02
CA ILE A 487 -41.54 1.54 39.85
C ILE A 487 -40.38 0.81 40.54
N ALA A 488 -40.64 -0.38 41.08
CA ALA A 488 -39.62 -1.20 41.71
C ALA A 488 -38.54 -1.61 40.71
N ASP A 489 -38.92 -2.05 39.50
CA ASP A 489 -37.99 -2.38 38.41
C ASP A 489 -37.17 -1.15 37.97
N TYR A 490 -37.79 0.00 37.78
CA TYR A 490 -37.07 1.24 37.43
C TYR A 490 -36.09 1.69 38.50
N LEU A 491 -36.46 1.58 39.78
CA LEU A 491 -35.56 1.88 40.90
C LEU A 491 -34.39 0.90 40.96
N ASP A 492 -34.62 -0.38 40.69
CA ASP A 492 -33.57 -1.40 40.58
C ASP A 492 -32.60 -1.08 39.44
N ILE A 493 -33.12 -0.76 38.24
CA ILE A 493 -32.31 -0.33 37.09
C ILE A 493 -31.44 0.88 37.45
N LEU A 494 -32.02 1.92 38.07
CA LEU A 494 -31.29 3.14 38.40
C LEU A 494 -30.24 2.96 39.51
N ARG A 495 -30.39 1.93 40.36
CA ARG A 495 -29.42 1.61 41.43
C ARG A 495 -28.26 0.74 40.92
N SER A 496 -28.44 0.03 39.81
CA SER A 496 -27.48 -0.94 39.30
C SER A 496 -26.95 -0.56 37.91
N ARG A 497 -25.70 -0.10 37.86
CA ARG A 497 -25.01 0.15 36.58
C ARG A 497 -24.99 -1.11 35.69
N ALA A 498 -24.82 -2.29 36.28
CA ALA A 498 -24.85 -3.56 35.54
C ALA A 498 -26.21 -3.82 34.85
N ARG A 499 -27.33 -3.41 35.46
CA ARG A 499 -28.67 -3.50 34.85
C ARG A 499 -28.83 -2.52 33.70
N ILE A 500 -28.32 -1.29 33.84
CA ILE A 500 -28.28 -0.31 32.74
C ILE A 500 -27.46 -0.89 31.57
N GLN A 501 -26.26 -1.39 31.84
CA GLN A 501 -25.40 -1.99 30.83
C GLN A 501 -26.04 -3.22 30.16
N ALA A 502 -26.79 -4.04 30.91
CA ALA A 502 -27.55 -5.15 30.33
C ALA A 502 -28.62 -4.67 29.34
N ILE A 503 -29.34 -3.58 29.66
CA ILE A 503 -30.31 -2.96 28.75
C ILE A 503 -29.61 -2.41 27.52
N VAL A 504 -28.48 -1.72 27.68
CA VAL A 504 -27.69 -1.19 26.56
C VAL A 504 -27.24 -2.32 25.63
N LYS A 505 -26.70 -3.42 26.18
CA LYS A 505 -26.29 -4.59 25.39
C LYS A 505 -27.46 -5.23 24.65
N HIS A 506 -28.62 -5.34 25.29
CA HIS A 506 -29.83 -5.86 24.64
C HIS A 506 -30.27 -4.98 23.47
N GLU A 507 -30.33 -3.66 23.66
CA GLU A 507 -30.69 -2.72 22.58
C GLU A 507 -29.69 -2.74 21.43
N LEU A 508 -28.39 -2.84 21.73
CA LEU A 508 -27.35 -3.00 20.72
C LEU A 508 -27.52 -4.30 19.93
N ALA A 509 -27.84 -5.41 20.61
CA ALA A 509 -28.11 -6.69 19.96
C ALA A 509 -29.33 -6.63 19.02
N GLU A 510 -30.42 -5.97 19.44
CA GLU A 510 -31.58 -5.74 18.57
C GLU A 510 -31.21 -4.98 17.29
N VAL A 511 -30.43 -3.90 17.41
CA VAL A 511 -29.97 -3.12 16.25
C VAL A 511 -29.08 -3.98 15.35
N ARG A 512 -28.20 -4.80 15.93
CA ARG A 512 -27.33 -5.72 15.19
C ARG A 512 -28.16 -6.70 14.36
N GLU A 513 -29.16 -7.32 14.97
CA GLU A 513 -30.04 -8.28 14.27
C GLU A 513 -30.82 -7.62 13.13
N LEU A 514 -31.25 -6.37 13.30
CA LEU A 514 -32.04 -5.66 12.30
C LEU A 514 -31.20 -5.10 11.13
N PHE A 515 -29.97 -4.66 11.38
CA PHE A 515 -29.24 -3.82 10.42
C PHE A 515 -27.79 -4.24 10.14
N ALA A 516 -27.21 -5.19 10.88
CA ALA A 516 -25.88 -5.67 10.56
C ALA A 516 -25.89 -6.37 9.19
N THR A 517 -24.84 -6.11 8.40
CA THR A 517 -24.65 -6.71 7.08
C THR A 517 -23.24 -7.28 7.01
N PRO A 518 -22.99 -8.30 6.16
CA PRO A 518 -21.63 -8.76 5.91
C PRO A 518 -20.72 -7.60 5.47
N ARG A 519 -19.42 -7.70 5.80
CA ARG A 519 -18.43 -6.73 5.32
C ARG A 519 -18.38 -6.74 3.80
N LYS A 520 -18.31 -5.55 3.20
CA LYS A 520 -18.16 -5.35 1.76
C LYS A 520 -16.69 -5.26 1.35
N THR A 521 -15.91 -4.48 2.08
CA THR A 521 -14.48 -4.28 1.78
C THR A 521 -13.65 -5.48 2.21
N GLU A 522 -12.74 -5.94 1.37
CA GLU A 522 -11.78 -7.00 1.72
C GLU A 522 -10.47 -6.41 2.23
N ILE A 523 -9.83 -7.04 3.21
CA ILE A 523 -8.52 -6.59 3.73
C ILE A 523 -7.47 -7.63 3.32
N ILE A 524 -6.47 -7.21 2.55
CA ILE A 524 -5.36 -8.06 2.13
C ILE A 524 -4.15 -7.80 3.03
N ASP A 525 -3.66 -8.84 3.71
CA ASP A 525 -2.56 -8.77 4.67
C ASP A 525 -1.14 -8.67 4.05
N SER A 526 -1.05 -8.17 2.81
CA SER A 526 0.20 -8.03 2.07
C SER A 526 0.54 -6.54 1.86
N ASP A 527 1.71 -6.13 2.32
CA ASP A 527 2.33 -4.84 1.95
C ASP A 527 2.84 -4.95 0.51
N PHE A 528 1.93 -4.87 -0.46
CA PHE A 528 2.30 -4.72 -1.87
C PHE A 528 2.86 -3.32 -2.10
N SER A 529 4.16 -3.11 -1.83
CA SER A 529 4.88 -2.02 -2.46
C SER A 529 5.15 -2.42 -3.91
N VAL A 530 4.39 -1.83 -4.85
CA VAL A 530 4.69 -1.95 -6.28
C VAL A 530 6.04 -1.28 -6.50
N GLU A 531 7.07 -2.07 -6.79
CA GLU A 531 8.37 -1.55 -7.19
C GLU A 531 8.30 -1.08 -8.65
N ASP A 532 9.14 -0.13 -9.05
CA ASP A 532 9.19 0.33 -10.45
C ASP A 532 9.44 -0.85 -11.43
N GLU A 533 10.03 -1.93 -10.93
CA GLU A 533 10.28 -3.18 -11.66
C GLU A 533 9.00 -3.98 -11.98
N ASP A 534 7.99 -3.94 -11.11
CA ASP A 534 6.70 -4.64 -11.31
C ASP A 534 5.89 -4.02 -12.47
N LEU A 535 6.30 -2.83 -12.92
CA LEU A 535 5.74 -2.13 -14.07
C LEU A 535 6.41 -2.53 -15.40
N ILE A 536 7.46 -3.35 -15.36
CA ILE A 536 8.26 -3.73 -16.52
C ILE A 536 8.05 -5.21 -16.82
N ALA A 537 7.60 -5.51 -18.04
CA ALA A 537 7.45 -6.88 -18.50
C ALA A 537 8.79 -7.64 -18.50
N ARG A 538 8.74 -8.91 -18.10
CA ARG A 538 9.85 -9.84 -18.24
C ARG A 538 9.95 -10.27 -19.70
N GLU A 539 11.01 -9.83 -20.36
CA GLU A 539 11.28 -10.14 -21.75
C GLU A 539 12.78 -10.33 -21.93
N ASP A 540 13.18 -11.29 -22.76
CA ASP A 540 14.58 -11.48 -23.11
C ASP A 540 15.06 -10.35 -24.02
N MET A 541 16.16 -9.72 -23.62
CA MET A 541 16.76 -8.62 -24.31
C MET A 541 18.17 -9.00 -24.79
N VAL A 542 18.46 -8.69 -26.05
CA VAL A 542 19.83 -8.65 -26.55
C VAL A 542 20.45 -7.33 -26.11
N VAL A 543 21.44 -7.40 -25.23
CA VAL A 543 22.24 -6.26 -24.80
C VAL A 543 23.52 -6.22 -25.61
N THR A 544 23.80 -5.08 -26.22
CA THR A 544 25.05 -4.87 -26.96
C THR A 544 25.79 -3.66 -26.42
N VAL A 545 27.10 -3.80 -26.27
CA VAL A 545 28.01 -2.74 -25.86
C VAL A 545 29.03 -2.52 -26.96
N SER A 546 29.30 -1.27 -27.32
CA SER A 546 30.25 -0.88 -28.35
C SER A 546 31.61 -0.50 -27.79
N HIS A 547 32.63 -0.42 -28.67
CA HIS A 547 33.98 -0.04 -28.30
C HIS A 547 34.07 1.38 -27.74
N ALA A 548 33.31 2.33 -28.31
CA ALA A 548 33.21 3.68 -27.77
C ALA A 548 32.39 3.76 -26.47
N GLY A 549 31.99 2.63 -25.88
CA GLY A 549 31.29 2.55 -24.61
C GLY A 549 29.81 2.88 -24.72
N TYR A 550 29.18 2.71 -25.89
CA TYR A 550 27.72 2.82 -26.02
C TYR A 550 27.05 1.50 -25.69
N VAL A 551 25.99 1.54 -24.89
CA VAL A 551 25.16 0.37 -24.56
C VAL A 551 23.74 0.58 -25.06
N LYS A 552 23.10 -0.52 -25.47
CA LYS A 552 21.67 -0.59 -25.79
C LYS A 552 21.11 -1.97 -25.49
N ARG A 553 19.80 -2.03 -25.33
CA ARG A 553 19.03 -3.28 -25.31
C ARG A 553 18.00 -3.30 -26.44
N VAL A 554 17.74 -4.47 -26.97
CA VAL A 554 16.78 -4.72 -28.05
C VAL A 554 16.03 -6.02 -27.74
N PRO A 555 14.69 -6.08 -27.85
CA PRO A 555 13.95 -7.31 -27.59
C PRO A 555 14.45 -8.46 -28.48
N LEU A 556 14.65 -9.65 -27.89
CA LEU A 556 15.12 -10.83 -28.62
C LEU A 556 14.16 -11.18 -29.78
N SER A 557 12.86 -10.99 -29.58
CA SER A 557 11.80 -11.14 -30.59
C SER A 557 12.01 -10.30 -31.86
N THR A 558 12.75 -9.18 -31.76
CA THR A 558 13.11 -8.33 -32.91
C THR A 558 14.14 -9.01 -33.82
N TYR A 559 14.94 -9.93 -33.26
CA TYR A 559 15.84 -10.81 -33.99
C TYR A 559 15.09 -12.10 -34.36
N ARG A 560 14.38 -12.09 -35.50
CA ARG A 560 13.73 -13.30 -36.01
C ARG A 560 14.78 -14.38 -36.32
N ALA A 561 14.55 -15.61 -35.85
CA ALA A 561 15.26 -16.80 -36.31
C ALA A 561 15.16 -16.93 -37.84
N GLN A 562 16.29 -16.99 -38.53
CA GLN A 562 16.36 -17.33 -39.96
C GLN A 562 16.61 -18.83 -40.10
N LYS A 563 15.89 -19.51 -41.01
CA LYS A 563 16.21 -20.89 -41.41
C LYS A 563 17.55 -20.91 -42.17
N ARG A 564 18.24 -22.06 -42.12
CA ARG A 564 19.49 -22.33 -42.85
C ARG A 564 19.45 -21.79 -44.29
N GLY A 565 20.43 -20.95 -44.64
CA GLY A 565 20.60 -20.38 -45.99
C GLY A 565 20.13 -18.92 -46.19
N GLY A 566 19.63 -18.24 -45.16
CA GLY A 566 19.31 -16.80 -45.24
C GLY A 566 20.56 -15.91 -45.19
N LYS A 567 20.65 -14.91 -46.09
CA LYS A 567 21.62 -13.81 -45.92
C LYS A 567 21.24 -13.01 -44.68
N GLY A 568 22.08 -13.08 -43.64
CA GLY A 568 21.89 -12.38 -42.37
C GLY A 568 21.59 -10.89 -42.56
N ARG A 569 20.68 -10.35 -41.74
CA ARG A 569 20.56 -8.90 -41.62
C ARG A 569 21.82 -8.39 -40.93
N SER A 570 22.48 -7.42 -41.55
CA SER A 570 23.58 -6.69 -40.91
C SER A 570 23.11 -6.13 -39.57
N GLY A 571 23.76 -6.51 -38.47
CA GLY A 571 23.82 -5.66 -37.28
C GLY A 571 24.36 -4.27 -37.67
N MET A 572 24.08 -3.28 -36.82
CA MET A 572 24.54 -1.87 -36.87
C MET A 572 25.45 -1.53 -38.06
N SER A 573 24.98 -0.68 -38.99
CA SER A 573 25.82 -0.24 -40.10
C SER A 573 27.09 0.39 -39.54
N THR A 574 28.22 -0.31 -39.68
CA THR A 574 29.56 0.21 -39.38
C THR A 574 29.88 1.26 -40.44
N ARG A 575 29.36 2.47 -40.25
CA ARG A 575 29.95 3.67 -40.85
C ARG A 575 30.76 4.35 -39.76
N ASP A 576 32.06 4.28 -39.98
CA ASP A 576 33.19 4.97 -39.35
C ASP A 576 33.26 4.81 -37.81
N GLU A 577 34.14 3.88 -37.40
CA GLU A 577 34.88 3.83 -36.12
C GLU A 577 34.26 3.18 -34.86
N ASP A 578 33.02 2.66 -34.86
CA ASP A 578 32.45 1.99 -33.68
C ASP A 578 31.80 0.63 -33.99
N PHE A 579 32.15 -0.40 -33.21
CA PHE A 579 31.75 -1.80 -33.37
C PHE A 579 31.32 -2.40 -32.04
N VAL A 580 30.54 -3.49 -32.07
CA VAL A 580 30.08 -4.18 -30.85
C VAL A 580 31.25 -4.96 -30.23
N THR A 581 31.59 -4.64 -28.98
CA THR A 581 32.62 -5.32 -28.18
C THR A 581 32.06 -6.41 -27.28
N ARG A 582 30.80 -6.30 -26.87
CA ARG A 582 30.10 -7.35 -26.10
C ARG A 582 28.65 -7.48 -26.54
N LEU A 583 28.17 -8.71 -26.60
CA LEU A 583 26.79 -9.06 -26.84
C LEU A 583 26.42 -10.16 -25.84
N PHE A 584 25.29 -10.01 -25.15
CA PHE A 584 24.73 -11.07 -24.31
C PHE A 584 23.21 -10.97 -24.31
N VAL A 585 22.55 -12.09 -24.02
CA VAL A 585 21.09 -12.16 -23.83
C VAL A 585 20.81 -12.21 -22.33
N ALA A 586 19.91 -11.37 -21.87
CA ALA A 586 19.48 -11.33 -20.48
C ALA A 586 18.04 -10.83 -20.39
N SER A 587 17.29 -11.29 -19.39
CA SER A 587 15.96 -10.75 -19.14
C SER A 587 16.04 -9.28 -18.77
N THR A 588 14.96 -8.53 -18.99
CA THR A 588 14.80 -7.15 -18.50
C THR A 588 15.13 -7.01 -17.01
N HIS A 589 14.87 -8.04 -16.19
CA HIS A 589 15.05 -8.02 -14.74
C HIS A 589 16.46 -8.42 -14.29
N THR A 590 17.28 -9.02 -15.17
CA THR A 590 18.64 -9.47 -14.84
C THR A 590 19.52 -8.30 -14.39
N PRO A 591 20.21 -8.39 -13.22
CA PRO A 591 21.18 -7.39 -12.81
C PRO A 591 22.52 -7.59 -13.53
N VAL A 592 23.18 -6.49 -13.88
CA VAL A 592 24.48 -6.46 -14.56
C VAL A 592 25.47 -5.66 -13.71
N LEU A 593 26.65 -6.24 -13.46
CA LEU A 593 27.76 -5.55 -12.82
C LEU A 593 28.72 -4.98 -13.86
N PHE A 594 29.15 -3.74 -13.64
CA PHE A 594 30.11 -3.02 -14.46
C PHE A 594 31.32 -2.70 -13.59
N PHE A 595 32.48 -3.28 -13.91
CA PHE A 595 33.73 -3.02 -13.18
C PHE A 595 34.58 -2.03 -13.95
N SER A 596 35.15 -1.05 -13.26
CA SER A 596 36.10 -0.09 -13.84
C SER A 596 37.56 -0.50 -13.64
N ASP A 597 38.43 0.05 -14.50
CA ASP A 597 39.88 -0.07 -14.41
C ASP A 597 40.44 0.41 -13.06
N GLN A 598 39.78 1.37 -12.43
CA GLN A 598 40.15 1.97 -11.14
C GLN A 598 39.55 1.26 -9.91
N GLY A 599 38.92 0.10 -10.08
CA GLY A 599 38.47 -0.72 -8.95
C GLY A 599 37.09 -0.37 -8.40
N GLN A 600 36.24 0.34 -9.14
CA GLN A 600 34.83 0.51 -8.80
C GLN A 600 33.97 -0.57 -9.46
N ALA A 601 32.87 -0.92 -8.81
CA ALA A 601 31.77 -1.71 -9.35
C ALA A 601 30.49 -0.87 -9.34
N TYR A 602 29.77 -0.89 -10.45
CA TYR A 602 28.43 -0.31 -10.61
C TYR A 602 27.44 -1.44 -10.91
N LYS A 603 26.18 -1.28 -10.50
CA LYS A 603 25.13 -2.26 -10.74
C LYS A 603 23.93 -1.58 -11.38
N GLU A 604 23.46 -2.11 -12.50
CA GLU A 604 22.20 -1.69 -13.11
C GLU A 604 21.44 -2.91 -13.63
N LYS A 605 20.11 -2.82 -13.67
CA LYS A 605 19.27 -3.86 -14.29
C LYS A 605 19.14 -3.62 -15.79
N VAL A 606 18.97 -4.68 -16.57
CA VAL A 606 18.87 -4.60 -18.02
C VAL A 606 17.79 -3.61 -18.46
N TRP A 607 16.62 -3.57 -17.82
CA TRP A 607 15.52 -2.67 -18.24
C TRP A 607 15.87 -1.18 -18.19
N ARG A 608 16.84 -0.78 -17.36
CA ARG A 608 17.34 0.61 -17.28
C ARG A 608 18.31 0.96 -18.40
N LEU A 609 18.84 -0.03 -19.11
CA LEU A 609 19.62 0.21 -20.33
C LEU A 609 18.69 0.75 -21.43
N PRO A 610 19.18 1.64 -22.31
CA PRO A 610 18.34 2.31 -23.29
C PRO A 610 17.85 1.32 -24.35
N VAL A 611 16.54 1.31 -24.58
CA VAL A 611 15.95 0.60 -25.73
C VAL A 611 16.33 1.35 -27.00
N ALA A 612 16.80 0.62 -28.00
CA ALA A 612 17.08 1.19 -29.32
C ALA A 612 16.74 0.20 -30.44
N ALA A 613 16.66 0.68 -31.67
CA ALA A 613 16.57 -0.21 -32.83
C ALA A 613 17.89 -1.00 -33.01
N PRO A 614 17.88 -2.21 -33.61
CA PRO A 614 19.09 -3.01 -33.84
C PRO A 614 20.24 -2.26 -34.52
N ASN A 615 19.92 -1.27 -35.37
CA ASN A 615 20.87 -0.45 -36.11
C ASN A 615 21.27 0.88 -35.43
N ALA A 616 20.64 1.26 -34.31
CA ALA A 616 20.96 2.49 -33.59
C ALA A 616 22.17 2.31 -32.64
N ARG A 617 22.93 3.37 -32.34
CA ARG A 617 24.14 3.29 -31.48
C ARG A 617 23.86 3.06 -29.99
N GLY A 618 22.72 3.47 -29.46
CA GLY A 618 22.44 3.41 -28.01
C GLY A 618 22.87 4.68 -27.26
N LYS A 619 23.16 4.58 -25.96
CA LYS A 619 23.71 5.70 -25.15
C LYS A 619 25.04 5.31 -24.52
N ALA A 620 25.92 6.30 -24.33
CA ALA A 620 27.21 6.09 -23.67
C ALA A 620 27.03 5.66 -22.21
N LEU A 621 27.79 4.65 -21.77
CA LEU A 621 27.79 4.09 -20.41
C LEU A 621 28.08 5.17 -19.35
N VAL A 622 28.95 6.13 -19.67
CA VAL A 622 29.28 7.28 -18.79
C VAL A 622 28.08 8.17 -18.45
N ASN A 623 27.01 8.12 -19.26
CA ASN A 623 25.77 8.87 -19.00
C ASN A 623 24.74 8.06 -18.20
N ILE A 624 24.98 6.76 -18.02
CA ILE A 624 24.09 5.83 -17.31
C ILE A 624 24.68 5.55 -15.92
N LEU A 625 25.98 5.24 -15.88
CA LEU A 625 26.75 4.98 -14.68
C LEU A 625 27.36 6.29 -14.15
N HIS A 626 27.27 6.54 -12.85
CA HIS A 626 27.82 7.75 -12.23
C HIS A 626 29.31 7.54 -11.93
N LEU A 627 30.12 7.50 -12.98
CA LEU A 627 31.58 7.36 -12.86
C LEU A 627 32.13 8.51 -12.02
N GLN A 628 32.85 8.16 -10.94
CA GLN A 628 33.29 9.14 -9.94
C GLN A 628 34.59 9.84 -10.35
N ASN A 629 35.40 9.17 -11.17
CA ASN A 629 36.76 9.61 -11.44
C ASN A 629 36.93 9.99 -12.92
N GLU A 630 37.66 11.08 -13.15
CA GLU A 630 37.99 11.54 -14.50
C GLU A 630 38.89 10.50 -15.20
N GLY A 631 38.50 10.08 -16.41
CA GLY A 631 39.22 9.06 -17.19
C GLY A 631 38.94 7.60 -16.81
N GLU A 632 38.02 7.32 -15.88
CA GLU A 632 37.58 5.97 -15.51
C GLU A 632 36.94 5.23 -16.70
N ARG A 633 37.31 3.95 -16.90
CA ARG A 633 36.80 3.12 -18.01
C ARG A 633 36.25 1.80 -17.50
N ILE A 634 35.14 1.35 -18.08
CA ILE A 634 34.59 0.02 -17.77
C ILE A 634 35.44 -1.05 -18.47
N THR A 635 36.00 -1.97 -17.69
CA THR A 635 36.83 -3.08 -18.18
C THR A 635 36.04 -4.38 -18.31
N THR A 636 35.07 -4.60 -17.43
CA THR A 636 34.26 -5.84 -17.40
C THR A 636 32.78 -5.54 -17.22
N ILE A 637 31.96 -6.22 -18.00
CA ILE A 637 30.49 -6.21 -17.93
C ILE A 637 30.04 -7.65 -17.69
N MET A 638 29.38 -7.87 -16.56
CA MET A 638 29.11 -9.20 -16.04
C MET A 638 27.61 -9.32 -15.72
N PRO A 639 26.80 -9.92 -16.61
CA PRO A 639 25.43 -10.28 -16.27
C PRO A 639 25.46 -11.30 -15.14
N LEU A 640 24.60 -11.12 -14.14
CA LEU A 640 24.51 -12.01 -13.00
C LEU A 640 23.42 -13.06 -13.21
N PRO A 641 23.56 -14.26 -12.61
CA PRO A 641 22.44 -15.18 -12.51
C PRO A 641 21.24 -14.50 -11.86
N GLU A 642 20.04 -14.72 -12.37
CA GLU A 642 18.82 -14.10 -11.80
C GLU A 642 18.48 -14.65 -10.42
N ASP A 643 18.79 -15.92 -10.18
CA ASP A 643 18.64 -16.54 -8.87
C ASP A 643 19.70 -16.01 -7.91
N GLU A 644 19.34 -15.03 -7.09
CA GLU A 644 20.22 -14.46 -6.07
C GLU A 644 20.70 -15.51 -5.05
N ALA A 645 19.95 -16.60 -4.83
CA ALA A 645 20.38 -17.67 -3.91
C ALA A 645 21.64 -18.38 -4.41
N SER A 646 21.84 -18.44 -5.74
CA SER A 646 23.05 -19.01 -6.34
C SER A 646 24.32 -18.19 -6.01
N TRP A 647 24.18 -16.89 -5.68
CA TRP A 647 25.31 -15.99 -5.50
C TRP A 647 26.15 -16.30 -4.25
N GLU A 648 25.61 -17.03 -3.27
CA GLU A 648 26.38 -17.45 -2.09
C GLU A 648 27.48 -18.46 -2.43
N THR A 649 27.22 -19.28 -3.45
CA THR A 649 28.12 -20.36 -3.91
C THR A 649 29.16 -19.89 -4.92
N LEU A 650 28.99 -18.69 -5.47
CA LEU A 650 29.85 -18.12 -6.51
C LEU A 650 30.81 -17.07 -5.92
N ASP A 651 32.01 -17.04 -6.49
CA ASP A 651 33.04 -16.06 -6.14
C ASP A 651 33.42 -15.23 -7.37
N VAL A 652 33.98 -14.05 -7.13
CA VAL A 652 34.48 -13.14 -8.16
C VAL A 652 35.99 -13.07 -8.04
N MET A 653 36.70 -13.43 -9.11
CA MET A 653 38.14 -13.30 -9.21
C MET A 653 38.51 -12.00 -9.93
N PHE A 654 39.45 -11.26 -9.37
CA PHE A 654 40.02 -10.05 -9.94
C PHE A 654 41.48 -10.30 -10.29
N ALA A 655 41.94 -9.75 -11.41
CA ALA A 655 43.35 -9.70 -11.79
C ALA A 655 43.79 -8.28 -12.15
N THR A 656 44.97 -7.89 -11.69
CA THR A 656 45.56 -6.57 -11.97
C THR A 656 46.78 -6.66 -12.88
N ALA A 657 47.10 -5.55 -13.53
CA ALA A 657 48.23 -5.47 -14.46
C ALA A 657 49.57 -5.77 -13.79
N SER A 658 49.71 -5.43 -12.50
CA SER A 658 50.91 -5.73 -11.71
C SER A 658 51.07 -7.20 -11.32
N GLY A 659 50.10 -8.07 -11.64
CA GLY A 659 50.15 -9.51 -11.37
C GLY A 659 49.57 -9.94 -10.02
N ASN A 660 48.80 -9.08 -9.36
CA ASN A 660 48.02 -9.44 -8.18
C ASN A 660 46.66 -10.02 -8.59
N VAL A 661 46.16 -10.93 -7.77
CA VAL A 661 44.81 -11.50 -7.87
C VAL A 661 44.08 -11.40 -6.55
N ARG A 662 42.75 -11.35 -6.61
CA ARG A 662 41.90 -11.21 -5.44
C ARG A 662 40.59 -11.95 -5.65
N ARG A 663 40.15 -12.70 -4.63
CA ARG A 663 38.89 -13.45 -4.63
C ARG A 663 37.91 -12.85 -3.63
N ASN A 664 36.70 -12.52 -4.06
CA ASN A 664 35.60 -12.01 -3.23
C ASN A 664 34.36 -12.89 -3.39
N LYS A 665 33.44 -12.82 -2.42
CA LYS A 665 32.14 -13.47 -2.61
C LYS A 665 31.32 -12.65 -3.61
N LEU A 666 30.55 -13.32 -4.48
CA LEU A 666 29.62 -12.59 -5.34
C LEU A 666 28.55 -11.85 -4.51
N SER A 667 28.18 -12.41 -3.36
CA SER A 667 27.31 -11.76 -2.37
C SER A 667 27.83 -10.40 -1.87
N ASP A 668 29.13 -10.12 -1.97
CA ASP A 668 29.70 -8.80 -1.65
C ASP A 668 29.16 -7.71 -2.59
N PHE A 669 28.54 -8.06 -3.72
CA PHE A 669 28.01 -7.12 -4.72
C PHE A 669 26.47 -7.09 -4.77
N VAL A 670 25.77 -7.66 -3.77
CA VAL A 670 24.30 -7.58 -3.66
C VAL A 670 23.83 -6.13 -3.55
N GLN A 671 24.43 -5.35 -2.66
CA GLN A 671 24.15 -3.91 -2.54
C GLN A 671 25.29 -3.08 -3.12
N VAL A 672 25.00 -2.39 -4.21
CA VAL A 672 25.87 -1.41 -4.89
C VAL A 672 25.08 -0.11 -5.02
N ASN A 673 25.64 0.98 -4.50
CA ASN A 673 24.99 2.30 -4.55
C ASN A 673 25.07 2.90 -5.95
N ARG A 674 24.26 3.91 -6.24
CA ARG A 674 24.25 4.61 -7.54
C ARG A 674 25.60 5.22 -7.91
N ASN A 675 26.36 5.69 -6.92
CA ASN A 675 27.72 6.22 -7.09
C ASN A 675 28.79 5.13 -7.21
N GLY A 676 28.39 3.86 -7.31
CA GLY A 676 29.29 2.71 -7.33
C GLY A 676 29.70 2.23 -5.94
N LYS A 677 30.51 1.18 -5.95
CA LYS A 677 31.09 0.52 -4.77
C LYS A 677 32.53 0.15 -5.07
N ILE A 678 33.45 0.46 -4.15
CA ILE A 678 34.85 0.00 -4.25
C ILE A 678 34.87 -1.53 -4.22
N ALA A 679 35.24 -2.14 -5.35
CA ALA A 679 35.41 -3.58 -5.50
C ALA A 679 36.77 -4.04 -4.94
N MET A 680 37.82 -3.28 -5.26
CA MET A 680 39.15 -3.47 -4.70
C MET A 680 39.95 -2.16 -4.71
N LYS A 681 40.89 -2.01 -3.77
CA LYS A 681 41.93 -0.98 -3.87
C LYS A 681 43.05 -1.46 -4.78
N LEU A 682 43.68 -0.51 -5.46
CA LEU A 682 44.81 -0.74 -6.37
C LEU A 682 46.04 -0.04 -5.83
N ASP A 683 47.22 -0.60 -6.10
CA ASP A 683 48.49 0.07 -5.85
C ASP A 683 48.66 1.23 -6.84
N PRO A 684 49.42 2.29 -6.50
CA PRO A 684 49.64 3.44 -7.40
C PRO A 684 50.19 3.00 -8.76
N GLY A 685 49.47 3.32 -9.84
CA GLY A 685 49.84 2.95 -11.21
C GLY A 685 49.36 1.57 -11.67
N ASP A 686 48.70 0.79 -10.80
CA ASP A 686 48.06 -0.47 -11.14
C ASP A 686 46.60 -0.27 -11.59
N HIS A 687 46.06 -1.22 -12.35
CA HIS A 687 44.66 -1.22 -12.79
C HIS A 687 44.11 -2.64 -12.93
N ILE A 688 42.79 -2.77 -12.86
CA ILE A 688 42.10 -4.04 -13.12
C ILE A 688 42.21 -4.36 -14.61
N VAL A 689 42.64 -5.59 -14.90
CA VAL A 689 42.70 -6.14 -16.26
C VAL A 689 41.43 -6.93 -16.56
N HIS A 690 41.00 -7.78 -15.63
CA HIS A 690 39.83 -8.63 -15.83
C HIS A 690 39.16 -9.00 -14.51
N VAL A 691 37.85 -9.24 -14.58
CA VAL A 691 37.02 -9.73 -13.48
C VAL A 691 36.14 -10.84 -14.02
N GLU A 692 36.06 -11.98 -13.33
CA GLU A 692 35.30 -13.13 -13.80
C GLU A 692 34.66 -13.89 -12.63
N ILE A 693 33.47 -14.46 -12.86
CA ILE A 693 32.83 -15.37 -11.90
C ILE A 693 33.62 -16.68 -11.91
N CYS A 694 33.90 -17.22 -10.73
CA CYS A 694 34.60 -18.47 -10.57
C CYS A 694 33.98 -19.34 -9.47
N ARG A 695 34.19 -20.64 -9.60
CA ARG A 695 33.88 -21.64 -8.57
C ARG A 695 35.18 -22.17 -7.95
N ALA A 696 35.05 -22.76 -6.77
CA ALA A 696 36.17 -23.33 -6.04
C ALA A 696 36.87 -24.47 -6.81
N ASP A 697 36.12 -25.21 -7.63
CA ASP A 697 36.58 -26.34 -8.45
C ASP A 697 37.24 -25.93 -9.78
N GLN A 698 37.59 -24.65 -9.95
CA GLN A 698 38.18 -24.13 -11.19
C GLN A 698 39.62 -23.62 -10.96
N ASN A 699 40.30 -23.32 -12.07
CA ASN A 699 41.68 -22.83 -12.09
C ASN A 699 41.72 -21.43 -12.70
N VAL A 700 42.60 -20.58 -12.18
CA VAL A 700 42.93 -19.27 -12.76
C VAL A 700 44.13 -19.45 -13.68
N LEU A 701 44.02 -18.97 -14.93
CA LEU A 701 45.13 -18.80 -15.85
C LEU A 701 45.42 -17.30 -16.03
N LEU A 702 46.63 -16.86 -15.67
CA LEU A 702 47.10 -15.51 -15.98
C LEU A 702 48.10 -15.56 -17.13
N THR A 703 48.02 -14.62 -18.06
CA THR A 703 48.96 -14.48 -19.18
C THR A 703 49.58 -13.09 -19.19
N THR A 704 50.88 -13.01 -19.47
CA THR A 704 51.67 -11.76 -19.49
C THR A 704 52.03 -11.29 -20.89
N ALA A 705 52.35 -10.01 -21.02
CA ALA A 705 52.74 -9.39 -22.28
C ALA A 705 54.02 -9.98 -22.86
N LEU A 706 54.99 -10.41 -22.01
CA LEU A 706 56.23 -11.04 -22.46
C LEU A 706 56.12 -12.57 -22.68
N GLY A 707 54.89 -13.11 -22.70
CA GLY A 707 54.65 -14.48 -23.12
C GLY A 707 54.79 -15.53 -22.02
N GLN A 708 54.69 -15.15 -20.75
CA GLN A 708 54.59 -16.10 -19.64
C GLN A 708 53.12 -16.33 -19.28
N CYS A 709 52.82 -17.49 -18.71
CA CYS A 709 51.54 -17.77 -18.07
C CYS A 709 51.71 -18.62 -16.82
N ILE A 710 50.75 -18.51 -15.90
CA ILE A 710 50.67 -19.38 -14.73
C ILE A 710 49.23 -19.86 -14.55
N ARG A 711 49.06 -21.15 -14.28
CA ARG A 711 47.78 -21.77 -13.93
C ARG A 711 47.84 -22.27 -12.49
N PHE A 712 46.87 -21.88 -11.67
CA PHE A 712 46.75 -22.33 -10.27
C PHE A 712 45.28 -22.50 -9.87
N PRO A 713 44.96 -23.34 -8.85
CA PRO A 713 43.59 -23.50 -8.36
C PRO A 713 43.00 -22.20 -7.81
N VAL A 714 41.70 -21.95 -8.00
CA VAL A 714 41.00 -20.78 -7.42
C VAL A 714 41.14 -20.74 -5.89
N GLU A 715 41.23 -21.91 -5.24
CA GLU A 715 41.40 -22.05 -3.79
C GLU A 715 42.76 -21.59 -3.24
N ASP A 716 43.80 -21.48 -4.08
CA ASP A 716 45.09 -20.90 -3.67
C ASP A 716 44.97 -19.42 -3.29
N VAL A 717 43.88 -18.78 -3.71
CA VAL A 717 43.50 -17.41 -3.36
C VAL A 717 42.39 -17.46 -2.32
N ARG A 718 42.70 -17.03 -1.09
CA ARG A 718 41.70 -16.88 -0.03
C ARG A 718 40.61 -15.88 -0.41
N VAL A 719 39.41 -16.08 0.13
CA VAL A 719 38.32 -15.10 0.03
C VAL A 719 38.59 -13.91 0.96
N PHE A 720 38.60 -12.69 0.41
CA PHE A 720 38.86 -11.47 1.16
C PHE A 720 37.56 -10.82 1.65
N LYS A 721 37.40 -10.68 2.99
CA LYS A 721 36.21 -10.07 3.61
C LYS A 721 36.21 -8.53 3.67
N GLY A 722 37.37 -7.88 3.46
CA GLY A 722 37.55 -6.42 3.59
C GLY A 722 38.01 -5.74 2.30
N ARG A 723 37.63 -4.48 2.10
CA ARG A 723 37.81 -3.72 0.85
C ARG A 723 39.20 -3.07 0.69
N ASP A 724 39.99 -3.06 1.75
CA ASP A 724 41.26 -2.30 1.80
C ASP A 724 42.47 -3.03 1.22
N SER A 725 42.35 -4.31 0.88
CA SER A 725 43.47 -5.10 0.39
C SER A 725 43.59 -5.06 -1.14
N THR A 726 44.83 -4.93 -1.62
CA THR A 726 45.20 -4.94 -3.05
C THR A 726 45.31 -6.34 -3.66
N GLY A 727 45.02 -7.39 -2.88
CA GLY A 727 45.07 -8.80 -3.31
C GLY A 727 46.34 -9.52 -2.87
N VAL A 728 46.63 -10.65 -3.51
CA VAL A 728 47.84 -11.46 -3.34
C VAL A 728 48.52 -11.69 -4.68
N ARG A 729 49.82 -11.94 -4.68
CA ARG A 729 50.59 -12.23 -5.88
C ARG A 729 50.06 -13.50 -6.58
N GLY A 730 49.57 -13.33 -7.82
CA GLY A 730 49.13 -14.40 -8.71
C GLY A 730 50.26 -14.89 -9.62
N ILE A 731 51.03 -13.97 -10.21
CA ILE A 731 52.21 -14.27 -11.04
C ILE A 731 53.37 -13.32 -10.72
N SER A 732 54.59 -13.86 -10.65
CA SER A 732 55.81 -13.05 -10.57
C SER A 732 56.19 -12.53 -11.96
N LEU A 733 56.23 -11.21 -12.12
CA LEU A 733 56.54 -10.56 -13.38
C LEU A 733 58.04 -10.30 -13.54
N ALA A 734 58.53 -10.37 -14.77
CA ALA A 734 59.85 -9.84 -15.13
C ALA A 734 59.82 -8.30 -15.16
N LYS A 735 60.99 -7.68 -15.23
CA LYS A 735 61.08 -6.23 -15.42
C LYS A 735 60.38 -5.84 -16.73
N ASP A 736 59.55 -4.80 -16.67
CA ASP A 736 58.75 -4.26 -17.79
C ASP A 736 57.66 -5.22 -18.34
N ASP A 737 57.39 -6.33 -17.65
CA ASP A 737 56.27 -7.23 -17.95
C ASP A 737 54.99 -6.82 -17.20
N ARG A 738 53.83 -7.24 -17.71
CA ARG A 738 52.52 -7.00 -17.10
C ARG A 738 51.55 -8.12 -17.45
N VAL A 739 50.55 -8.34 -16.60
CA VAL A 739 49.42 -9.21 -16.93
C VAL A 739 48.55 -8.52 -17.98
N ILE A 740 48.14 -9.28 -19.00
CA ILE A 740 47.26 -8.81 -20.08
C ILE A 740 45.89 -9.48 -20.06
N SER A 741 45.76 -10.64 -19.41
CA SER A 741 44.49 -11.34 -19.31
C SER A 741 44.46 -12.33 -18.13
N MET A 742 43.23 -12.64 -17.73
CA MET A 742 42.88 -13.72 -16.82
C MET A 742 41.80 -14.56 -17.50
N ALA A 743 41.87 -15.87 -17.31
CA ALA A 743 40.84 -16.81 -17.72
C ALA A 743 40.53 -17.78 -16.59
N ILE A 744 39.25 -18.13 -16.42
CA ILE A 744 38.82 -19.23 -15.57
C ILE A 744 38.69 -20.50 -16.40
N LEU A 745 39.48 -21.51 -16.07
CA LEU A 745 39.48 -22.81 -16.74
C LEU A 745 38.93 -23.89 -15.81
N ASN A 746 38.22 -24.87 -16.37
CA ASN A 746 37.74 -26.03 -15.62
C ASN A 746 38.94 -26.82 -15.06
N ALA A 747 38.84 -27.27 -13.81
CA ALA A 747 39.80 -28.22 -13.28
C ALA A 747 39.55 -29.60 -13.90
N PHE A 748 40.62 -30.34 -14.14
CA PHE A 748 40.54 -31.75 -14.49
C PHE A 748 41.66 -32.47 -13.76
N ASP A 749 41.29 -33.47 -12.96
CA ASP A 749 42.24 -34.28 -12.21
C ASP A 749 42.92 -35.28 -13.16
N ALA A 750 44.11 -34.93 -13.61
CA ALA A 750 44.97 -35.75 -14.45
C ALA A 750 46.43 -35.55 -14.08
N SER A 751 47.15 -36.66 -13.95
CA SER A 751 48.59 -36.67 -13.76
C SER A 751 49.34 -36.07 -14.97
N PRO A 752 50.59 -35.62 -14.78
CA PRO A 752 51.42 -35.16 -15.91
C PRO A 752 51.56 -36.22 -17.02
N GLU A 753 51.64 -37.51 -16.65
CA GLU A 753 51.75 -38.64 -17.56
C GLU A 753 50.47 -38.84 -18.38
N GLU A 754 49.28 -38.76 -17.75
CA GLU A 754 48.00 -38.82 -18.46
C GLU A 754 47.82 -37.66 -19.44
N ARG A 755 48.19 -36.42 -19.05
CA ARG A 755 48.14 -35.25 -19.95
C ARG A 755 49.06 -35.41 -21.15
N ALA A 756 50.28 -35.91 -20.93
CA ALA A 756 51.23 -36.20 -22.01
C ALA A 756 50.72 -37.30 -22.95
N GLY A 757 50.14 -38.38 -22.39
CA GLY A 757 49.49 -39.46 -23.14
C GLY A 757 48.31 -38.97 -23.99
N TYR A 758 47.44 -38.13 -23.43
CA TYR A 758 46.32 -37.50 -24.12
C TYR A 758 46.78 -36.65 -25.31
N LEU A 759 47.72 -35.74 -25.09
CA LEU A 759 48.23 -34.86 -26.15
C LEU A 759 48.91 -35.65 -27.28
N LYS A 760 49.61 -36.75 -26.97
CA LYS A 760 50.22 -37.65 -27.96
C LYS A 760 49.16 -38.39 -28.79
N MET A 761 48.17 -39.00 -28.13
CA MET A 761 47.07 -39.71 -28.81
C MET A 761 46.24 -38.76 -29.68
N ARG A 762 45.93 -37.56 -29.16
CA ARG A 762 45.25 -36.48 -29.88
C ARG A 762 45.99 -36.06 -31.15
N ARG A 763 47.31 -35.89 -31.09
CA ARG A 763 48.14 -35.57 -32.28
C ARG A 763 48.08 -36.69 -33.33
N ALA A 764 48.06 -37.95 -32.91
CA ALA A 764 47.96 -39.09 -33.80
C ALA A 764 46.58 -39.19 -34.48
N VAL A 765 45.49 -38.85 -33.78
CA VAL A 765 44.11 -38.88 -34.29
C VAL A 765 43.80 -37.70 -35.22
N ILE A 766 44.29 -36.50 -34.91
CA ILE A 766 44.01 -35.28 -35.70
C ILE A 766 44.83 -35.22 -37.00
N GLY A 767 45.92 -36.00 -37.11
CA GLY A 767 46.70 -36.10 -38.35
C GLY A 767 47.54 -34.85 -38.69
N ASP A 768 48.08 -34.15 -37.68
CA ASP A 768 48.87 -32.93 -37.88
C ASP A 768 50.31 -33.28 -38.30
N GLY A 769 50.51 -33.54 -39.60
CA GLY A 769 51.81 -33.82 -40.24
C GLY A 769 52.69 -32.58 -40.45
N GLY A 770 52.96 -31.79 -39.41
CA GLY A 770 53.87 -30.64 -39.45
C GLY A 770 55.22 -30.93 -38.78
N GLU A 771 56.31 -30.52 -39.43
CA GLU A 771 57.73 -30.69 -39.08
C GLU A 771 58.07 -30.67 -37.58
N GLU A 772 59.03 -31.52 -37.20
CA GLU A 772 59.72 -31.52 -35.90
C GLU A 772 60.15 -30.10 -35.49
N ALA A 773 59.33 -29.42 -34.70
CA ALA A 773 59.77 -28.24 -33.98
C ALA A 773 60.76 -28.70 -32.89
N GLU A 774 62.01 -28.23 -32.98
CA GLU A 774 63.11 -28.51 -32.06
C GLU A 774 62.63 -28.65 -30.60
N ALA A 775 62.98 -29.81 -30.03
CA ALA A 775 62.77 -30.12 -28.63
C ALA A 775 63.30 -28.98 -27.73
N PRO A 776 62.52 -28.47 -26.76
CA PRO A 776 63.08 -27.64 -25.71
C PRO A 776 64.01 -28.50 -24.86
N GLU A 777 65.16 -27.96 -24.50
CA GLU A 777 66.14 -28.57 -23.61
C GLU A 777 65.49 -29.05 -22.29
N ALA A 778 65.70 -30.34 -22.01
CA ALA A 778 65.68 -31.05 -20.74
C ALA A 778 64.75 -30.54 -19.60
N GLU A 779 63.63 -31.24 -19.38
CA GLU A 779 63.16 -31.60 -18.03
C GLU A 779 62.76 -33.10 -18.03
N GLU A 780 62.96 -33.73 -16.87
CA GLU A 780 63.16 -35.15 -16.59
C GLU A 780 62.17 -36.17 -17.20
N SER A 781 62.72 -37.36 -17.44
CA SER A 781 62.02 -38.58 -17.85
C SER A 781 60.84 -38.93 -16.94
N THR A 782 59.61 -38.75 -17.42
CA THR A 782 58.41 -39.35 -16.83
C THR A 782 58.03 -40.61 -17.61
N ALA A 783 57.63 -41.65 -16.88
CA ALA A 783 57.34 -42.96 -17.44
C ALA A 783 56.10 -42.91 -18.35
N GLU A 784 56.13 -43.71 -19.40
CA GLU A 784 55.11 -43.74 -20.45
C GLU A 784 53.80 -44.35 -19.94
N ALA A 785 52.76 -43.54 -19.77
CA ALA A 785 51.40 -44.03 -19.50
C ALA A 785 50.58 -44.12 -20.80
N ALA A 786 50.12 -45.32 -21.15
CA ALA A 786 49.06 -45.51 -22.14
C ALA A 786 47.70 -45.17 -21.48
N ILE A 787 46.99 -44.17 -22.01
CA ILE A 787 45.64 -43.81 -21.52
C ILE A 787 44.59 -44.71 -22.18
N SER A 788 43.54 -45.08 -21.44
CA SER A 788 42.42 -45.86 -21.99
C SER A 788 41.55 -45.01 -22.93
N GLN A 789 40.79 -45.67 -23.82
CA GLN A 789 39.88 -44.98 -24.74
C GLN A 789 38.78 -44.20 -23.98
N GLU A 790 38.27 -44.75 -22.88
CA GLU A 790 37.28 -44.09 -22.02
C GLU A 790 37.86 -42.82 -21.38
N ARG A 791 39.09 -42.88 -20.87
CA ARG A 791 39.78 -41.71 -20.29
C ARG A 791 40.11 -40.66 -21.33
N TYR A 792 40.47 -41.07 -22.55
CA TYR A 792 40.67 -40.14 -23.68
C TYR A 792 39.38 -39.38 -24.03
N SER A 793 38.23 -40.07 -24.07
CA SER A 793 36.93 -39.44 -24.31
C SER A 793 36.52 -38.49 -23.18
N GLU A 794 36.72 -38.88 -21.92
CA GLU A 794 36.45 -38.04 -20.75
C GLU A 794 37.32 -36.76 -20.76
N MET A 795 38.62 -36.90 -21.01
CA MET A 795 39.53 -35.76 -21.14
C MET A 795 39.17 -34.87 -22.33
N GLY A 796 38.77 -35.45 -23.45
CA GLY A 796 38.34 -34.70 -24.63
C GLY A 796 37.08 -33.87 -24.38
N ALA A 797 36.12 -34.40 -23.63
CA ALA A 797 34.90 -33.67 -23.26
C ALA A 797 35.16 -32.46 -22.34
N ALA A 798 36.23 -32.51 -21.55
CA ALA A 798 36.64 -31.42 -20.65
C ALA A 798 37.75 -30.51 -21.23
N GLU A 799 38.21 -30.77 -22.45
CA GLU A 799 39.26 -29.97 -23.11
C GLU A 799 38.72 -28.58 -23.47
N GLN A 800 39.45 -27.53 -23.07
CA GLN A 800 39.18 -26.16 -23.48
C GLN A 800 40.34 -25.66 -24.34
N TYR A 801 40.09 -24.74 -25.26
CA TYR A 801 41.14 -24.12 -26.07
C TYR A 801 41.40 -22.70 -25.62
N VAL A 802 42.65 -22.39 -25.34
CA VAL A 802 43.08 -21.03 -25.01
C VAL A 802 43.68 -20.40 -26.26
N LEU A 803 43.06 -19.32 -26.71
CA LEU A 803 43.61 -18.45 -27.75
C LEU A 803 44.72 -17.59 -27.14
N THR A 804 45.78 -17.34 -27.91
CA THR A 804 46.82 -16.37 -27.57
C THR A 804 47.21 -15.59 -28.81
N LEU A 805 47.29 -14.26 -28.70
CA LEU A 805 47.58 -13.35 -29.82
C LEU A 805 48.63 -12.31 -29.45
N SER A 806 49.50 -11.98 -30.42
CA SER A 806 50.53 -10.95 -30.30
C SER A 806 50.18 -9.66 -31.05
N GLU A 807 50.85 -8.56 -30.67
CA GLU A 807 50.62 -7.22 -31.21
C GLU A 807 50.94 -7.12 -32.71
N ARG A 808 51.65 -8.10 -33.30
CA ARG A 808 51.94 -8.16 -34.74
C ARG A 808 51.11 -9.19 -35.50
N GLY A 809 49.96 -9.58 -34.93
CA GLY A 809 48.97 -10.41 -35.63
C GLY A 809 49.34 -11.90 -35.71
N PHE A 810 50.23 -12.41 -34.86
CA PHE A 810 50.48 -13.84 -34.73
C PHE A 810 49.60 -14.42 -33.64
N GLY A 811 48.96 -15.56 -33.91
CA GLY A 811 48.07 -16.19 -32.95
C GLY A 811 48.03 -17.70 -33.05
N LYS A 812 47.52 -18.33 -31.99
CA LYS A 812 47.36 -19.77 -31.89
C LYS A 812 46.27 -20.15 -30.89
N ARG A 813 45.71 -21.35 -31.08
CA ARG A 813 44.94 -22.06 -30.06
C ARG A 813 45.81 -23.12 -29.41
N SER A 814 45.78 -23.25 -28.10
CA SER A 814 46.48 -24.32 -27.37
C SER A 814 45.53 -25.00 -26.38
N SER A 815 45.64 -26.32 -26.27
CA SER A 815 44.84 -27.12 -25.34
C SER A 815 45.04 -26.68 -23.89
N SER A 816 43.97 -26.65 -23.09
CA SER A 816 44.01 -26.36 -21.66
C SER A 816 44.92 -27.34 -20.91
N TYR A 817 45.09 -28.58 -21.40
CA TYR A 817 45.99 -29.57 -20.81
C TYR A 817 47.48 -29.27 -21.00
N GLU A 818 47.83 -28.39 -21.94
CA GLU A 818 49.21 -27.90 -22.06
C GLU A 818 49.55 -26.90 -20.96
N TYR A 819 48.57 -26.29 -20.28
CA TYR A 819 48.82 -25.38 -19.18
C TYR A 819 48.84 -26.15 -17.86
N ARG A 820 50.04 -26.59 -17.44
CA ARG A 820 50.20 -27.33 -16.18
C ARG A 820 49.76 -26.48 -14.99
N THR A 821 49.01 -27.08 -14.07
CA THR A 821 48.68 -26.46 -12.78
C THR A 821 49.91 -26.43 -11.87
N SER A 822 50.17 -25.29 -11.26
CA SER A 822 51.26 -25.03 -10.32
C SER A 822 50.76 -24.13 -9.18
N GLY A 823 51.56 -23.89 -8.14
CA GLY A 823 51.18 -22.93 -7.09
C GLY A 823 51.26 -21.48 -7.58
N ARG A 824 50.39 -20.62 -7.05
CA ARG A 824 50.39 -19.18 -7.38
C ARG A 824 51.70 -18.47 -7.02
N GLY A 825 51.98 -17.37 -7.70
CA GLY A 825 53.12 -16.47 -7.41
C GLY A 825 54.46 -16.90 -8.00
N GLY A 826 54.50 -18.02 -8.73
CA GLY A 826 55.67 -18.43 -9.51
C GLY A 826 55.93 -17.55 -10.74
N LYS A 827 57.05 -17.80 -11.43
CA LYS A 827 57.40 -17.13 -12.71
C LYS A 827 56.53 -17.57 -13.90
N GLY A 828 55.82 -18.68 -13.76
CA GLY A 828 55.04 -19.28 -14.84
C GLY A 828 55.88 -20.07 -15.84
N ILE A 829 55.25 -20.43 -16.95
CA ILE A 829 55.81 -21.13 -18.10
C ILE A 829 55.48 -20.35 -19.38
N THR A 830 56.20 -20.61 -20.47
CA THR A 830 55.99 -19.88 -21.73
C THR A 830 54.61 -20.15 -22.34
N ALA A 831 53.73 -19.15 -22.36
CA ALA A 831 52.41 -19.17 -23.00
C ALA A 831 52.49 -19.13 -24.54
N MET A 832 53.46 -18.38 -25.06
CA MET A 832 53.81 -18.24 -26.48
C MET A 832 55.21 -17.64 -26.56
N ARG A 833 56.07 -18.13 -27.47
CA ARG A 833 57.42 -17.56 -27.63
C ARG A 833 57.32 -16.14 -28.22
N VAL A 834 57.61 -15.13 -27.40
CA VAL A 834 57.72 -13.73 -27.82
C VAL A 834 59.13 -13.45 -28.35
N ASN A 835 59.20 -12.80 -29.51
CA ASN A 835 60.46 -12.41 -30.15
C ASN A 835 60.26 -11.12 -30.97
N ALA A 836 61.32 -10.62 -31.59
CA ALA A 836 61.26 -9.42 -32.42
C ALA A 836 60.38 -9.56 -33.67
N ARG A 837 59.96 -10.76 -34.08
CA ARG A 837 59.03 -11.00 -35.20
C ARG A 837 57.58 -10.87 -34.74
N ASN A 838 57.23 -11.47 -33.61
CA ASN A 838 55.85 -11.58 -33.13
C ASN A 838 55.43 -10.38 -32.28
N GLY A 839 56.35 -9.75 -31.54
CA GLY A 839 56.04 -8.70 -30.58
C GLY A 839 55.31 -9.22 -29.33
N ASN A 840 54.97 -8.30 -28.43
CA ASN A 840 54.34 -8.64 -27.16
C ASN A 840 52.95 -9.24 -27.33
N LEU A 841 52.51 -10.05 -26.37
CA LEU A 841 51.14 -10.55 -26.33
C LEU A 841 50.15 -9.44 -26.00
N VAL A 842 48.97 -9.51 -26.62
CA VAL A 842 47.88 -8.53 -26.45
C VAL A 842 46.59 -9.15 -25.92
N ALA A 843 46.37 -10.45 -26.13
CA ALA A 843 45.20 -11.13 -25.60
C ALA A 843 45.42 -12.62 -25.38
N SER A 844 44.72 -13.16 -24.38
CA SER A 844 44.60 -14.59 -24.18
C SER A 844 43.35 -14.94 -23.37
N PHE A 845 42.46 -15.75 -23.93
CA PHE A 845 41.19 -16.14 -23.32
C PHE A 845 40.71 -17.48 -23.90
N PRO A 846 39.81 -18.22 -23.20
CA PRO A 846 39.23 -19.45 -23.72
C PRO A 846 38.33 -19.15 -24.92
N VAL A 847 38.29 -20.06 -25.89
CA VAL A 847 37.47 -19.96 -27.09
C VAL A 847 36.93 -21.32 -27.49
N GLU A 848 35.75 -21.32 -28.09
CA GLU A 848 35.12 -22.45 -28.76
C GLU A 848 35.38 -22.41 -30.27
N ALA A 849 35.02 -23.49 -30.97
CA ALA A 849 35.25 -23.58 -32.41
C ALA A 849 34.34 -22.64 -33.22
N SER A 850 33.12 -22.40 -32.74
CA SER A 850 32.13 -21.49 -33.33
C SER A 850 32.46 -20.01 -33.14
N ASP A 851 33.38 -19.70 -32.21
CA ASP A 851 33.71 -18.33 -31.83
C ASP A 851 34.46 -17.56 -32.92
N GLN A 852 34.50 -16.26 -32.75
CA GLN A 852 35.24 -15.34 -33.59
C GLN A 852 36.01 -14.35 -32.73
N ILE A 853 36.99 -13.69 -33.32
CA ILE A 853 37.72 -12.59 -32.68
C ILE A 853 37.66 -11.33 -33.52
N MET A 854 37.69 -10.19 -32.85
CA MET A 854 37.88 -8.88 -33.47
C MET A 854 39.20 -8.29 -33.04
N LEU A 855 40.06 -7.99 -34.01
CA LEU A 855 41.35 -7.34 -33.82
C LEU A 855 41.20 -5.84 -34.12
N VAL A 856 41.71 -4.99 -33.23
CA VAL A 856 41.80 -3.55 -33.44
C VAL A 856 43.25 -3.14 -33.56
N THR A 857 43.62 -2.37 -34.58
CA THR A 857 44.99 -1.84 -34.72
C THR A 857 45.12 -0.41 -34.21
N ASN A 858 46.35 0.04 -33.95
CA ASN A 858 46.66 1.43 -33.61
C ASN A 858 46.34 2.43 -34.74
N ALA A 859 46.12 1.96 -35.97
CA ALA A 859 45.67 2.76 -37.11
C ALA A 859 44.13 2.77 -37.26
N GLY A 860 43.40 2.11 -36.35
CA GLY A 860 41.95 2.03 -36.37
C GLY A 860 41.38 0.98 -37.33
N GLN A 861 42.21 0.05 -37.84
CA GLN A 861 41.69 -1.08 -38.63
C GLN A 861 41.03 -2.11 -37.72
N LEU A 862 39.89 -2.63 -38.18
CA LEU A 862 39.11 -3.66 -37.51
C LEU A 862 39.08 -4.91 -38.37
N ILE A 863 39.58 -6.02 -37.83
CA ILE A 863 39.64 -7.31 -38.54
C ILE A 863 38.91 -8.36 -37.73
N ARG A 864 37.88 -8.96 -38.34
CA ARG A 864 37.13 -10.08 -37.76
C ARG A 864 37.67 -11.40 -38.32
N VAL A 865 38.03 -12.33 -37.45
CA VAL A 865 38.59 -13.64 -37.85
C VAL A 865 37.86 -14.77 -37.13
N PRO A 866 37.35 -15.79 -37.84
CA PRO A 866 36.85 -17.00 -37.20
C PRO A 866 37.94 -17.69 -36.38
N VAL A 867 37.59 -18.13 -35.17
CA VAL A 867 38.54 -18.85 -34.29
C VAL A 867 38.97 -20.16 -34.94
N ASP A 868 38.08 -20.79 -35.72
CA ASP A 868 38.38 -22.07 -36.36
C ASP A 868 39.50 -22.02 -37.41
N ASP A 869 39.72 -20.86 -38.02
CA ASP A 869 40.82 -20.64 -38.97
C ASP A 869 42.20 -20.53 -38.29
N ILE A 870 42.23 -20.36 -36.95
CA ILE A 870 43.47 -20.20 -36.19
C ILE A 870 44.00 -21.57 -35.80
N ARG A 871 45.22 -21.90 -36.20
CA ARG A 871 45.79 -23.24 -35.99
C ARG A 871 45.89 -23.61 -34.51
N ILE A 872 45.53 -24.86 -34.19
CA ILE A 872 45.80 -25.47 -32.88
C ILE A 872 47.24 -25.98 -32.86
N VAL A 873 48.07 -25.42 -31.98
CA VAL A 873 49.49 -25.79 -31.85
C VAL A 873 49.93 -25.71 -30.39
N GLY A 874 51.08 -26.32 -30.10
CA GLY A 874 51.65 -26.32 -28.77
C GLY A 874 51.89 -24.92 -28.20
N ARG A 875 51.83 -24.79 -26.87
CA ARG A 875 51.92 -23.56 -26.11
C ARG A 875 53.21 -22.79 -26.40
N ALA A 876 54.35 -23.47 -26.49
CA ALA A 876 55.65 -22.82 -26.75
C ALA A 876 55.87 -22.40 -28.22
N SER A 877 54.92 -22.65 -29.13
CA SER A 877 55.06 -22.25 -30.53
C SER A 877 54.91 -20.73 -30.73
N GLN A 878 55.33 -20.25 -31.90
CA GLN A 878 55.16 -18.85 -32.32
C GLN A 878 53.76 -18.57 -32.91
N GLY A 879 52.91 -19.57 -33.04
CA GLY A 879 51.62 -19.45 -33.73
C GLY A 879 51.74 -19.19 -35.24
N VAL A 880 50.59 -18.98 -35.86
CA VAL A 880 50.46 -18.66 -37.29
C VAL A 880 50.08 -17.20 -37.47
N THR A 881 50.29 -16.66 -38.67
CA THR A 881 49.79 -15.34 -39.01
C THR A 881 48.27 -15.37 -39.03
N VAL A 882 47.65 -14.66 -38.09
CA VAL A 882 46.21 -14.41 -38.04
C VAL A 882 45.89 -13.13 -38.82
N PHE A 883 46.78 -12.15 -38.78
CA PHE A 883 46.69 -10.90 -39.53
C PHE A 883 48.07 -10.39 -39.95
N ASN A 884 48.19 -9.89 -41.19
CA ASN A 884 49.41 -9.23 -41.68
C ASN A 884 49.40 -7.76 -41.26
N THR A 885 50.23 -7.40 -40.29
CA THR A 885 50.46 -6.00 -39.92
C THR A 885 51.48 -5.33 -40.83
N ASP A 886 51.20 -4.14 -41.36
CA ASP A 886 52.21 -3.28 -41.97
C ASP A 886 53.30 -2.87 -40.95
N LYS A 887 54.49 -2.44 -41.40
CA LYS A 887 55.67 -2.22 -40.53
C LYS A 887 55.45 -1.26 -39.34
N ALA A 888 54.44 -0.37 -39.40
CA ALA A 888 54.11 0.61 -38.35
C ALA A 888 52.79 0.30 -37.62
N GLU A 889 52.07 -0.74 -38.05
CA GLU A 889 50.77 -1.11 -37.51
C GLU A 889 50.92 -2.22 -36.48
N ARG A 890 50.16 -2.13 -35.39
CA ARG A 890 50.11 -3.15 -34.34
C ARG A 890 48.69 -3.31 -33.82
N VAL A 891 48.33 -4.53 -33.47
CA VAL A 891 47.11 -4.86 -32.74
C VAL A 891 47.20 -4.25 -31.34
N VAL A 892 46.18 -3.47 -30.96
CA VAL A 892 46.07 -2.79 -29.67
C VAL A 892 44.97 -3.37 -28.78
N SER A 893 43.96 -4.01 -29.37
CA SER A 893 42.94 -4.77 -28.64
C SER A 893 42.52 -6.00 -29.42
N VAL A 894 42.12 -7.04 -28.69
CA VAL A 894 41.43 -8.21 -29.24
C VAL A 894 40.23 -8.48 -28.37
N GLU A 895 39.05 -8.54 -28.99
CA GLU A 895 37.82 -8.87 -28.32
C GLU A 895 37.32 -10.24 -28.79
N HIS A 896 36.83 -11.02 -27.84
CA HIS A 896 36.15 -12.29 -28.07
C HIS A 896 34.71 -12.03 -28.53
N ILE A 897 34.30 -12.72 -29.59
CA ILE A 897 32.92 -12.74 -30.06
C ILE A 897 32.44 -14.20 -29.95
N GLU A 898 31.52 -14.46 -29.03
CA GLU A 898 30.87 -15.77 -28.89
C GLU A 898 30.15 -16.14 -30.19
N GLY A 899 30.31 -17.39 -30.62
CA GLY A 899 29.66 -17.96 -31.80
C GLY A 899 28.16 -18.17 -31.60
N GLU A 900 27.38 -18.10 -32.68
CA GLU A 900 25.99 -18.54 -32.66
C GLU A 900 25.95 -20.07 -32.54
N GLU A 901 25.36 -20.62 -31.48
CA GLU A 901 24.97 -22.03 -31.47
C GLU A 901 23.94 -22.24 -32.58
N GLU A 902 24.30 -22.97 -33.65
CA GLU A 902 23.28 -23.55 -34.54
C GLU A 902 22.47 -24.55 -33.69
N SER A 903 21.32 -24.11 -33.19
CA SER A 903 20.34 -25.01 -32.56
C SER A 903 20.02 -26.13 -33.54
N GLY A 904 20.52 -27.34 -33.25
CA GLY A 904 20.26 -28.53 -34.04
C GLY A 904 18.76 -28.85 -34.01
N GLU A 905 18.07 -28.60 -35.12
CA GLU A 905 16.79 -29.24 -35.41
C GLU A 905 17.05 -30.75 -35.52
N GLU A 906 16.72 -31.51 -34.48
CA GLU A 906 16.51 -32.95 -34.60
C GLU A 906 15.26 -33.17 -35.46
N GLU A 907 15.44 -33.68 -36.67
CA GLU A 907 14.36 -34.21 -37.48
C GLU A 907 13.73 -35.44 -36.77
N ALA A 908 12.51 -35.27 -36.26
CA ALA A 908 11.56 -36.36 -36.00
C ALA A 908 10.14 -35.90 -36.33
#